data_AF-A0A7C2N7Y2-F1
#
_entry.id   AF-A0A7C2N7Y2-F1
#
_cell.length_a   1.000
_cell.length_b   1.000
_cell.length_c   1.000
_cell.angle_alpha   90.00
_cell.angle_beta   90.00
_cell.angle_gamma   90.00
#
_symmetry.space_group_name_H-M   'P 1'
#
loop_
_entity.id
_entity.type
_entity.pdbx_description
1 polymer ?
#
loop_
_entity_poly.entity_id
_entity_poly.type
_entity_poly.pdbx_seq_one_letter_code
_entity_poly.pdbx_strand_id
1 'polypeptide(L)'
;MVEVEVILGGPQGGGIETAAQIFMRALARTGLYVYGKREYFSNIMGRHSYFQVRARDRPVRSVKSGVDVVAGLDAESIATHFDDISPGGAIIYDPSFAQVKIDALPMMEADTKEHVKEKLRSNGYQPSVQGALMYAEEKLGARLYPLPYQKILAETAEKLKAGSLSAVQRFLNTVVLSAVSALIGAPIDSFKKGLEDVFGVKRPQVIEQNMVVADIVYNYVKSNFNNFDRRIDGYTPRMEPMAIINGNEAISIGKILGGLTFQTYYPITPAADESFFLEGYEVLEVDPEFKEEAELLKGAGVVVFQSEDELAAINMAIGAALAGARSATATSGPGFSLMAEGLGWAGMNEVPVVVTLYMRGGPSTGLPTRDSQADLLFALSAGHGEFPRIVLSSGDHEEAIYDAVKALNWAEIYQCPVIHLVEKNLANSWAMVRVDKDRIKIDRGRILREPVKDYKRFEFTEDNISPRAFIGTPGVVMWYTGDEHDEHGHITEDPETRFKMYMKRLKKLEVADREIPEEERVLIYGDENADITIVSWGTTKGAILDAMDLLRDKGYRVRFLQIKVFSPFPKRLVRRVLESSSLVIDIENNYLGQAARVIAMETGYIIKHKALKWTGRPITETEVIESVEKIAREGVETIYLKDGK
;
A
#
# COMPACT_ATOMS: atom_id res chain seq x y z
N MET A 1 9.22 8.41 -25.07
CA MET A 1 8.81 8.14 -23.68
C MET A 1 9.85 7.22 -23.08
N VAL A 2 10.47 7.61 -21.98
CA VAL A 2 11.39 6.74 -21.26
C VAL A 2 10.68 6.07 -20.13
N GLU A 3 10.77 4.75 -20.16
CA GLU A 3 10.19 3.86 -19.20
C GLU A 3 11.10 2.64 -19.09
N VAL A 4 11.36 2.22 -17.86
CA VAL A 4 12.07 0.97 -17.59
C VAL A 4 11.42 0.29 -16.38
N GLU A 5 11.21 -1.00 -16.49
CA GLU A 5 10.71 -1.84 -15.43
C GLU A 5 11.60 -3.05 -15.21
N VAL A 6 11.95 -3.28 -13.95
CA VAL A 6 12.94 -4.29 -13.56
C VAL A 6 12.35 -5.20 -12.50
N ILE A 7 12.52 -6.52 -12.68
CA ILE A 7 12.39 -7.50 -11.60
C ILE A 7 13.77 -7.86 -11.08
N LEU A 8 13.98 -7.65 -9.78
CA LEU A 8 15.11 -8.19 -9.03
C LEU A 8 14.61 -9.32 -8.13
N GLY A 9 15.05 -10.54 -8.38
CA GLY A 9 14.64 -11.74 -7.65
C GLY A 9 15.74 -12.36 -6.81
N GLY A 10 15.36 -13.10 -5.77
CA GLY A 10 16.25 -13.96 -4.99
C GLY A 10 15.63 -14.46 -3.68
N PRO A 11 16.42 -15.12 -2.83
CA PRO A 11 15.91 -15.72 -1.60
C PRO A 11 15.60 -14.67 -0.51
N GLN A 12 14.53 -14.89 0.24
CA GLN A 12 14.21 -14.12 1.44
C GLN A 12 15.35 -14.21 2.45
N GLY A 13 15.67 -13.08 3.08
CA GLY A 13 16.89 -12.89 3.88
C GLY A 13 18.11 -12.47 3.06
N GLY A 14 18.02 -12.47 1.73
CA GLY A 14 19.11 -12.09 0.85
C GLY A 14 19.42 -10.60 0.79
N GLY A 15 18.55 -9.71 1.28
CA GLY A 15 18.74 -8.24 1.27
C GLY A 15 18.18 -7.52 0.03
N ILE A 16 17.23 -8.14 -0.66
CA ILE A 16 16.63 -7.64 -1.92
C ILE A 16 15.90 -6.31 -1.72
N GLU A 17 15.22 -6.15 -0.58
CA GLU A 17 14.53 -4.90 -0.23
C GLU A 17 15.47 -3.71 -0.15
N THR A 18 16.58 -3.87 0.57
CA THR A 18 17.63 -2.84 0.64
C THR A 18 18.14 -2.51 -0.76
N ALA A 19 18.37 -3.53 -1.60
CA ALA A 19 18.81 -3.33 -2.97
C ALA A 19 17.77 -2.56 -3.81
N ALA A 20 16.50 -2.89 -3.70
CA ALA A 20 15.43 -2.19 -4.41
C ALA A 20 15.31 -0.72 -3.97
N GLN A 21 15.44 -0.42 -2.68
CA GLN A 21 15.43 0.97 -2.20
C GLN A 21 16.62 1.78 -2.71
N ILE A 22 17.83 1.19 -2.74
CA ILE A 22 19.02 1.82 -3.34
C ILE A 22 18.74 2.13 -4.82
N PHE A 23 18.17 1.18 -5.55
CA PHE A 23 17.87 1.32 -6.96
C PHE A 23 16.83 2.39 -7.24
N MET A 24 15.72 2.39 -6.51
CA MET A 24 14.67 3.41 -6.62
C MET A 24 15.22 4.81 -6.36
N ARG A 25 16.06 4.99 -5.33
CA ARG A 25 16.70 6.28 -5.04
C ARG A 25 17.69 6.69 -6.13
N ALA A 26 18.46 5.74 -6.67
CA ALA A 26 19.36 5.99 -7.78
C ALA A 26 18.60 6.48 -9.03
N LEU A 27 17.49 5.81 -9.37
CA LEU A 27 16.63 6.20 -10.48
C LEU A 27 15.95 7.55 -10.24
N ALA A 28 15.40 7.79 -9.06
CA ALA A 28 14.75 9.06 -8.71
C ALA A 28 15.71 10.25 -8.85
N ARG A 29 16.99 10.06 -8.53
CA ARG A 29 18.04 11.08 -8.67
C ARG A 29 18.36 11.44 -10.12
N THR A 30 17.97 10.61 -11.09
CA THR A 30 18.06 10.98 -12.50
C THR A 30 16.94 11.93 -12.93
N GLY A 31 15.89 12.11 -12.10
CA GLY A 31 14.71 12.94 -12.40
C GLY A 31 13.46 12.13 -12.72
N LEU A 32 13.59 10.81 -12.88
CA LEU A 32 12.48 9.90 -13.14
C LEU A 32 11.58 9.74 -11.90
N TYR A 33 10.29 9.51 -12.15
CA TYR A 33 9.38 9.01 -11.13
C TYR A 33 9.60 7.51 -10.94
N VAL A 34 9.49 7.02 -9.71
CA VAL A 34 9.68 5.60 -9.38
C VAL A 34 8.51 5.04 -8.59
N TYR A 35 8.16 3.79 -8.90
CA TYR A 35 7.23 2.96 -8.15
C TYR A 35 7.85 1.58 -7.96
N GLY A 36 7.80 1.05 -6.75
CA GLY A 36 8.33 -0.26 -6.40
C GLY A 36 7.28 -1.12 -5.75
N LYS A 37 7.26 -2.42 -6.03
CA LYS A 37 6.38 -3.40 -5.40
C LYS A 37 7.20 -4.58 -4.92
N ARG A 38 6.96 -5.02 -3.69
CA ARG A 38 7.55 -6.22 -3.11
C ARG A 38 6.58 -7.39 -3.07
N GLU A 39 7.09 -8.56 -3.46
CA GLU A 39 6.39 -9.83 -3.33
C GLU A 39 7.23 -10.86 -2.58
N TYR A 40 6.63 -11.49 -1.57
CA TYR A 40 7.30 -12.43 -0.66
C TYR A 40 6.33 -13.49 -0.11
N PHE A 41 6.85 -14.63 0.34
CA PHE A 41 6.05 -15.68 0.98
C PHE A 41 5.94 -15.46 2.49
N SER A 42 4.96 -16.12 3.13
CA SER A 42 4.88 -16.22 4.59
C SER A 42 6.00 -17.13 5.12
N ASN A 43 7.23 -16.62 5.03
CA ASN A 43 8.47 -17.31 5.32
C ASN A 43 9.52 -16.25 5.69
N ILE A 44 10.41 -16.57 6.63
CA ILE A 44 11.43 -15.60 7.10
C ILE A 44 12.69 -15.65 6.22
N MET A 45 13.14 -16.85 5.84
CA MET A 45 14.34 -17.04 5.02
C MET A 45 14.21 -18.22 4.07
N GLY A 46 14.74 -18.04 2.86
CA GLY A 46 14.96 -19.11 1.88
C GLY A 46 13.96 -19.11 0.71
N ARG A 47 12.67 -18.88 0.94
CA ARG A 47 11.69 -18.79 -0.17
C ARG A 47 12.02 -17.64 -1.12
N HIS A 48 11.60 -17.75 -2.38
CA HIS A 48 11.77 -16.70 -3.37
C HIS A 48 11.04 -15.41 -3.00
N SER A 49 11.68 -14.29 -3.22
CA SER A 49 11.07 -12.97 -3.16
C SER A 49 11.58 -12.12 -4.30
N TYR A 50 10.77 -11.17 -4.73
CA TYR A 50 11.18 -10.25 -5.79
C TYR A 50 10.69 -8.84 -5.53
N PHE A 51 11.43 -7.90 -6.09
CA PHE A 51 11.03 -6.50 -6.20
C PHE A 51 10.85 -6.16 -7.67
N GLN A 52 9.72 -5.55 -7.97
CA GLN A 52 9.41 -5.00 -9.28
C GLN A 52 9.48 -3.47 -9.18
N VAL A 53 10.41 -2.85 -9.89
CA VAL A 53 10.64 -1.40 -9.86
C VAL A 53 10.40 -0.84 -11.26
N ARG A 54 9.46 0.10 -11.36
CA ARG A 54 9.13 0.83 -12.59
C ARG A 54 9.57 2.28 -12.45
N ALA A 55 10.22 2.82 -13.46
CA ALA A 55 10.63 4.21 -13.52
C ALA A 55 10.26 4.86 -14.85
N ARG A 56 9.81 6.12 -14.81
CA ARG A 56 9.26 6.85 -15.97
C ARG A 56 9.61 8.33 -15.94
N ASP A 57 9.59 8.95 -17.11
CA ASP A 57 9.70 10.40 -17.31
C ASP A 57 8.42 11.18 -16.91
N ARG A 58 7.36 10.45 -16.54
CA ARG A 58 6.07 10.96 -16.04
C ARG A 58 5.67 10.22 -14.76
N PRO A 59 4.70 10.72 -13.97
CA PRO A 59 4.23 10.01 -12.77
C PRO A 59 3.92 8.54 -13.05
N VAL A 60 4.39 7.66 -12.16
CA VAL A 60 4.17 6.21 -12.21
C VAL A 60 3.54 5.78 -10.89
N ARG A 61 2.48 4.96 -10.97
CA ARG A 61 1.65 4.62 -9.81
C ARG A 61 1.39 3.11 -9.69
N SER A 62 1.82 2.35 -10.68
CA SER A 62 1.56 0.91 -10.77
C SER A 62 2.63 0.19 -11.58
N VAL A 63 2.57 -1.14 -11.53
CA VAL A 63 3.35 -2.04 -12.37
C VAL A 63 2.53 -2.48 -13.60
N LYS A 64 3.21 -2.89 -14.67
CA LYS A 64 2.58 -3.55 -15.84
C LYS A 64 2.88 -5.05 -15.86
N SER A 65 2.13 -5.77 -16.69
CA SER A 65 2.50 -7.14 -17.08
C SER A 65 3.62 -7.05 -18.12
N GLY A 66 4.68 -7.85 -17.94
CA GLY A 66 5.89 -7.74 -18.75
C GLY A 66 6.89 -6.70 -18.21
N VAL A 67 8.17 -7.06 -18.11
CA VAL A 67 9.24 -6.17 -17.63
C VAL A 67 10.37 -6.03 -18.63
N ASP A 68 11.17 -4.98 -18.49
CA ASP A 68 12.26 -4.67 -19.41
C ASP A 68 13.55 -5.40 -19.04
N VAL A 69 13.76 -5.68 -17.75
CA VAL A 69 14.91 -6.42 -17.23
C VAL A 69 14.47 -7.40 -16.14
N VAL A 70 14.92 -8.65 -16.23
CA VAL A 70 14.89 -9.62 -15.13
C VAL A 70 16.33 -9.85 -14.67
N ALA A 71 16.58 -9.70 -13.37
CA ALA A 71 17.88 -9.93 -12.76
C ALA A 71 17.74 -10.90 -11.58
N GLY A 72 18.41 -12.05 -11.67
CA GLY A 72 18.31 -13.11 -10.67
C GLY A 72 19.55 -13.21 -9.79
N LEU A 73 19.37 -13.15 -8.47
CA LEU A 73 20.43 -13.47 -7.50
C LEU A 73 20.71 -14.98 -7.45
N ASP A 74 19.74 -15.79 -7.87
CA ASP A 74 19.81 -17.24 -7.92
C ASP A 74 19.12 -17.82 -9.17
N ALA A 75 19.24 -19.14 -9.32
CA ALA A 75 18.61 -19.90 -10.39
C ALA A 75 17.07 -19.88 -10.31
N GLU A 76 16.50 -19.85 -9.10
CA GLU A 76 15.05 -19.82 -8.89
C GLU A 76 14.40 -18.54 -9.42
N SER A 77 15.09 -17.40 -9.29
CA SER A 77 14.63 -16.12 -9.82
C SER A 77 14.47 -16.15 -11.34
N ILE A 78 15.46 -16.71 -12.04
CA ILE A 78 15.41 -16.84 -13.50
C ILE A 78 14.31 -17.82 -13.90
N ALA A 79 14.27 -18.99 -13.26
CA ALA A 79 13.25 -20.00 -13.51
C ALA A 79 11.82 -19.50 -13.26
N THR A 80 11.64 -18.61 -12.28
CA THR A 80 10.33 -18.03 -11.96
C THR A 80 9.95 -16.96 -12.97
N HIS A 81 10.87 -16.09 -13.39
CA HIS A 81 10.53 -14.85 -14.11
C HIS A 81 10.91 -14.83 -15.61
N PHE A 82 11.39 -15.93 -16.18
CA PHE A 82 11.84 -15.99 -17.58
C PHE A 82 10.79 -15.56 -18.61
N ASP A 83 9.49 -15.79 -18.35
CA ASP A 83 8.38 -15.39 -19.21
C ASP A 83 7.63 -14.14 -18.73
N ASP A 84 8.16 -13.42 -17.73
CA ASP A 84 7.72 -12.05 -17.41
C ASP A 84 8.44 -11.01 -18.25
N ILE A 85 9.37 -11.39 -19.13
CA ILE A 85 10.14 -10.43 -19.93
C ILE A 85 9.33 -9.94 -21.13
N SER A 86 9.33 -8.62 -21.33
CA SER A 86 8.75 -7.99 -22.52
C SER A 86 9.62 -8.25 -23.75
N PRO A 87 9.04 -8.22 -24.97
CA PRO A 87 9.82 -8.44 -26.19
C PRO A 87 11.03 -7.52 -26.31
N GLY A 88 12.22 -8.07 -26.55
CA GLY A 88 13.47 -7.29 -26.59
C GLY A 88 14.03 -6.86 -25.23
N GLY A 89 13.49 -7.37 -24.12
CA GLY A 89 14.02 -7.14 -22.77
C GLY A 89 15.35 -7.86 -22.49
N ALA A 90 15.84 -7.75 -21.26
CA ALA A 90 17.12 -8.29 -20.83
C ALA A 90 16.99 -9.28 -19.68
N ILE A 91 17.81 -10.34 -19.69
CA ILE A 91 17.99 -11.22 -18.52
C ILE A 91 19.45 -11.18 -18.06
N ILE A 92 19.68 -10.72 -16.82
CA ILE A 92 20.99 -10.76 -16.15
C ILE A 92 21.00 -11.97 -15.19
N TYR A 93 21.99 -12.85 -15.37
CA TYR A 93 22.09 -14.08 -14.61
C TYR A 93 23.54 -14.55 -14.47
N ASP A 94 23.82 -15.40 -13.48
CA ASP A 94 25.11 -16.12 -13.41
C ASP A 94 25.10 -17.33 -14.35
N PRO A 95 26.12 -17.49 -15.23
CA PRO A 95 26.21 -18.63 -16.14
C PRO A 95 26.14 -20.00 -15.46
N SER A 96 26.56 -20.12 -14.20
CA SER A 96 26.47 -21.37 -13.43
C SER A 96 25.03 -21.82 -13.21
N PHE A 97 24.04 -20.94 -13.30
CA PHE A 97 22.63 -21.27 -13.12
C PHE A 97 22.07 -22.13 -14.25
N ALA A 98 22.63 -22.03 -15.46
CA ALA A 98 22.13 -22.70 -16.67
C ALA A 98 21.93 -24.22 -16.49
N GLN A 99 22.82 -24.87 -15.74
CA GLN A 99 22.81 -26.33 -15.55
C GLN A 99 21.76 -26.81 -14.52
N VAL A 100 21.11 -25.90 -13.80
CA VAL A 100 20.14 -26.24 -12.76
C VAL A 100 18.83 -26.71 -13.39
N LYS A 101 18.38 -27.91 -13.00
CA LYS A 101 17.07 -28.45 -13.37
C LYS A 101 15.98 -27.83 -12.50
N ILE A 102 14.78 -27.62 -13.05
CA ILE A 102 13.66 -27.03 -12.28
C ILE A 102 13.30 -27.88 -11.05
N ASP A 103 13.29 -29.21 -11.18
CA ASP A 103 13.00 -30.09 -10.05
C ASP A 103 14.05 -29.99 -8.92
N ALA A 104 15.27 -29.56 -9.23
CA ALA A 104 16.37 -29.42 -8.28
C ALA A 104 16.34 -28.11 -7.47
N LEU A 105 15.42 -27.19 -7.74
CA LEU A 105 15.26 -25.93 -7.00
C LEU A 105 14.51 -26.20 -5.69
N PRO A 106 15.15 -26.20 -4.51
CA PRO A 106 14.52 -26.72 -3.29
C PRO A 106 13.42 -25.79 -2.74
N MET A 107 13.52 -24.48 -2.96
CA MET A 107 12.65 -23.47 -2.35
C MET A 107 11.46 -23.07 -3.24
N MET A 108 11.42 -23.50 -4.50
CA MET A 108 10.30 -23.27 -5.40
C MET A 108 9.12 -24.17 -5.03
N GLU A 109 7.90 -23.59 -4.95
CA GLU A 109 6.67 -24.34 -4.70
C GLU A 109 6.39 -25.38 -5.78
N ALA A 110 5.74 -26.48 -5.39
CA ALA A 110 5.45 -27.59 -6.31
C ALA A 110 4.57 -27.13 -7.49
N ASP A 111 3.55 -26.31 -7.22
CA ASP A 111 2.66 -25.77 -8.25
C ASP A 111 3.42 -24.85 -9.21
N THR A 112 4.25 -23.94 -8.68
CA THR A 112 5.13 -23.08 -9.49
C THR A 112 6.09 -23.90 -10.34
N LYS A 113 6.70 -24.96 -9.79
CA LYS A 113 7.55 -25.88 -10.55
C LYS A 113 6.77 -26.52 -11.69
N GLU A 114 5.55 -27.00 -11.43
CA GLU A 114 4.76 -27.66 -12.47
C GLU A 114 4.36 -26.68 -13.56
N HIS A 115 3.90 -25.47 -13.21
CA HIS A 115 3.60 -24.42 -14.19
C HIS A 115 4.81 -24.06 -15.06
N VAL A 116 6.00 -23.87 -14.46
CA VAL A 116 7.23 -23.59 -15.20
C VAL A 116 7.58 -24.77 -16.12
N LYS A 117 7.50 -26.01 -15.62
CA LYS A 117 7.78 -27.21 -16.43
C LYS A 117 6.80 -27.37 -17.58
N GLU A 118 5.51 -27.17 -17.36
CA GLU A 118 4.48 -27.24 -18.38
C GLU A 118 4.68 -26.17 -19.43
N LYS A 119 4.96 -24.93 -19.02
CA LYS A 119 5.27 -23.81 -19.93
C LYS A 119 6.46 -24.12 -20.82
N LEU A 120 7.54 -24.67 -20.27
CA LEU A 120 8.74 -25.05 -21.04
C LEU A 120 8.45 -26.22 -21.98
N ARG A 121 7.87 -27.31 -21.48
CA ARG A 121 7.58 -28.52 -22.26
C ARG A 121 6.62 -28.26 -23.41
N SER A 122 5.53 -27.52 -23.16
CA SER A 122 4.54 -27.16 -24.19
C SER A 122 5.13 -26.31 -25.31
N ASN A 123 6.24 -25.63 -25.06
CA ASN A 123 6.96 -24.82 -26.04
C ASN A 123 8.23 -25.50 -26.59
N GLY A 124 8.47 -26.78 -26.25
CA GLY A 124 9.59 -27.57 -26.78
C GLY A 124 10.93 -27.41 -26.05
N TYR A 125 10.94 -26.79 -24.87
CA TYR A 125 12.15 -26.57 -24.07
C TYR A 125 12.28 -27.59 -22.93
N GLN A 126 13.52 -27.90 -22.57
CA GLN A 126 13.80 -28.77 -21.42
C GLN A 126 13.45 -28.05 -20.10
N PRO A 127 12.97 -28.77 -19.07
CA PRO A 127 12.65 -28.20 -17.76
C PRO A 127 13.93 -27.91 -16.94
N SER A 128 14.70 -26.93 -17.39
CA SER A 128 15.91 -26.41 -16.74
C SER A 128 15.99 -24.90 -16.89
N VAL A 129 16.89 -24.26 -16.12
CA VAL A 129 17.18 -22.82 -16.28
C VAL A 129 17.69 -22.52 -17.68
N GLN A 130 18.53 -23.37 -18.27
CA GLN A 130 18.94 -23.23 -19.67
C GLN A 130 17.73 -23.22 -20.62
N GLY A 131 16.75 -24.12 -20.41
CA GLY A 131 15.52 -24.12 -21.21
C GLY A 131 14.70 -22.85 -21.05
N ALA A 132 14.64 -22.29 -19.83
CA ALA A 132 13.99 -21.02 -19.55
C ALA A 132 14.68 -19.83 -20.23
N LEU A 133 16.03 -19.79 -20.21
CA LEU A 133 16.82 -18.78 -20.91
C LEU A 133 16.63 -18.86 -22.44
N MET A 134 16.65 -20.08 -23.01
CA MET A 134 16.41 -20.29 -24.44
C MET A 134 14.98 -19.90 -24.84
N TYR A 135 13.98 -20.22 -24.01
CA TYR A 135 12.61 -19.76 -24.24
C TYR A 135 12.55 -18.22 -24.28
N ALA A 136 13.16 -17.55 -23.31
CA ALA A 136 13.16 -16.09 -23.27
C ALA A 136 13.86 -15.48 -24.49
N GLU A 137 15.01 -16.03 -24.91
CA GLU A 137 15.74 -15.56 -26.09
C GLU A 137 14.99 -15.83 -27.41
N GLU A 138 14.55 -17.06 -27.63
CA GLU A 138 14.00 -17.49 -28.93
C GLU A 138 12.53 -17.13 -29.11
N LYS A 139 11.72 -17.15 -28.04
CA LYS A 139 10.27 -16.86 -28.11
C LYS A 139 9.93 -15.42 -27.77
N LEU A 140 10.65 -14.82 -26.82
CA LEU A 140 10.40 -13.45 -26.38
C LEU A 140 11.42 -12.47 -26.95
N GLY A 141 12.47 -12.92 -27.65
CA GLY A 141 13.51 -12.03 -28.18
C GLY A 141 14.32 -11.35 -27.09
N ALA A 142 14.37 -11.92 -25.88
CA ALA A 142 15.13 -11.38 -24.77
C ALA A 142 16.64 -11.49 -25.03
N ARG A 143 17.40 -10.46 -24.66
CA ARG A 143 18.86 -10.46 -24.70
C ARG A 143 19.40 -11.05 -23.40
N LEU A 144 20.29 -12.04 -23.51
CA LEU A 144 20.91 -12.70 -22.36
C LEU A 144 22.23 -12.02 -22.00
N TYR A 145 22.40 -11.64 -20.73
CA TYR A 145 23.59 -10.97 -20.21
C TYR A 145 24.25 -11.84 -19.12
N PRO A 146 25.13 -12.77 -19.51
CA PRO A 146 25.82 -13.65 -18.59
C PRO A 146 26.84 -12.87 -17.74
N LEU A 147 26.56 -12.71 -16.44
CA LEU A 147 27.42 -11.98 -15.50
C LEU A 147 28.08 -12.98 -14.53
N PRO A 148 29.41 -13.19 -14.57
CA PRO A 148 30.08 -14.20 -13.75
C PRO A 148 30.26 -13.71 -12.30
N TYR A 149 29.28 -13.97 -11.43
CA TYR A 149 29.23 -13.41 -10.07
C TYR A 149 30.47 -13.80 -9.26
N GLN A 150 30.89 -15.06 -9.32
CA GLN A 150 32.08 -15.53 -8.57
C GLN A 150 33.37 -14.84 -9.01
N LYS A 151 33.51 -14.52 -10.31
CA LYS A 151 34.69 -13.80 -10.82
C LYS A 151 34.71 -12.36 -10.32
N ILE A 152 33.56 -11.69 -10.33
CA ILE A 152 33.41 -10.32 -9.83
C ILE A 152 33.65 -10.27 -8.32
N LEU A 153 33.13 -11.23 -7.56
CA LEU A 153 33.35 -11.34 -6.12
C LEU A 153 34.82 -11.63 -5.79
N ALA A 154 35.52 -12.44 -6.59
CA ALA A 154 36.95 -12.68 -6.42
C ALA A 154 37.78 -11.39 -6.64
N GLU A 155 37.50 -10.62 -7.70
CA GLU A 155 38.14 -9.32 -7.92
C GLU A 155 37.81 -8.32 -6.79
N THR A 156 36.57 -8.35 -6.29
CA THR A 156 36.14 -7.55 -5.14
C THR A 156 36.94 -7.91 -3.88
N ALA A 157 37.12 -9.21 -3.60
CA ALA A 157 37.88 -9.67 -2.45
C ALA A 157 39.34 -9.22 -2.52
N GLU A 158 39.95 -9.26 -3.71
CA GLU A 158 41.31 -8.78 -3.93
C GLU A 158 41.43 -7.27 -3.68
N LYS A 159 40.56 -6.45 -4.30
CA LYS A 159 40.58 -4.99 -4.13
C LYS A 159 40.29 -4.54 -2.70
N LEU A 160 39.36 -5.20 -2.02
CA LEU A 160 39.01 -4.91 -0.63
C LEU A 160 39.97 -5.54 0.38
N LYS A 161 40.96 -6.33 -0.06
CA LYS A 161 41.85 -7.13 0.79
C LYS A 161 41.05 -7.99 1.79
N ALA A 162 39.93 -8.54 1.34
CA ALA A 162 39.08 -9.38 2.16
C ALA A 162 39.74 -10.76 2.32
N GLY A 163 39.81 -11.25 3.56
CA GLY A 163 40.48 -12.53 3.87
C GLY A 163 39.80 -13.78 3.31
N SER A 164 38.58 -13.68 2.78
CA SER A 164 37.84 -14.80 2.19
C SER A 164 36.78 -14.34 1.19
N LEU A 165 36.39 -15.24 0.28
CA LEU A 165 35.23 -15.05 -0.60
C LEU A 165 33.91 -14.95 0.18
N SER A 166 33.80 -15.64 1.33
CA SER A 166 32.59 -15.56 2.17
C SER A 166 32.34 -14.15 2.71
N ALA A 167 33.40 -13.38 2.97
CA ALA A 167 33.29 -11.99 3.44
C ALA A 167 32.68 -11.04 2.40
N VAL A 168 32.75 -11.40 1.12
CA VAL A 168 32.22 -10.59 0.01
C VAL A 168 30.91 -11.13 -0.58
N GLN A 169 30.45 -12.32 -0.20
CA GLN A 169 29.16 -12.88 -0.68
C GLN A 169 27.97 -11.96 -0.40
N ARG A 170 28.00 -11.22 0.71
CA ARG A 170 27.00 -10.21 1.07
C ARG A 170 26.85 -9.06 0.05
N PHE A 171 27.83 -8.88 -0.85
CA PHE A 171 27.78 -7.87 -1.90
C PHE A 171 27.13 -8.35 -3.19
N LEU A 172 26.66 -9.60 -3.25
CA LEU A 172 26.00 -10.14 -4.44
C LEU A 172 24.82 -9.27 -4.91
N ASN A 173 24.03 -8.73 -3.98
CA ASN A 173 22.96 -7.80 -4.34
C ASN A 173 23.49 -6.56 -5.05
N THR A 174 24.57 -5.97 -4.52
CA THR A 174 25.22 -4.81 -5.11
C THR A 174 25.81 -5.14 -6.48
N VAL A 175 26.32 -6.36 -6.67
CA VAL A 175 26.78 -6.84 -7.99
C VAL A 175 25.64 -6.84 -8.98
N VAL A 176 24.54 -7.53 -8.68
CA VAL A 176 23.40 -7.63 -9.61
C VAL A 176 22.75 -6.27 -9.85
N LEU A 177 22.55 -5.48 -8.80
CA LEU A 177 21.93 -4.17 -8.90
C LEU A 177 22.78 -3.14 -9.65
N SER A 178 24.09 -3.14 -9.44
CA SER A 178 25.01 -2.30 -10.21
C SER A 178 25.00 -2.70 -11.68
N ALA A 179 24.87 -4.01 -11.97
CA ALA A 179 24.81 -4.50 -13.34
C ALA A 179 23.53 -4.05 -14.05
N VAL A 180 22.37 -4.16 -13.38
CA VAL A 180 21.10 -3.61 -13.88
C VAL A 180 21.25 -2.11 -14.13
N SER A 181 21.73 -1.35 -13.14
CA SER A 181 21.85 0.11 -13.23
C SER A 181 22.76 0.55 -14.38
N ALA A 182 23.91 -0.12 -14.55
CA ALA A 182 24.82 0.13 -15.65
C ALA A 182 24.23 -0.24 -17.02
N LEU A 183 23.49 -1.37 -17.10
CA LEU A 183 22.90 -1.85 -18.35
C LEU A 183 21.85 -0.87 -18.89
N ILE A 184 21.02 -0.33 -18.00
CA ILE A 184 19.97 0.65 -18.36
C ILE A 184 20.53 2.06 -18.55
N GLY A 185 21.82 2.30 -18.32
CA GLY A 185 22.45 3.62 -18.50
C GLY A 185 22.25 4.58 -17.33
N ALA A 186 21.89 4.10 -16.13
CA ALA A 186 21.85 4.96 -14.94
C ALA A 186 23.27 5.49 -14.62
N PRO A 187 23.46 6.77 -14.30
CA PRO A 187 24.77 7.29 -13.91
C PRO A 187 25.28 6.62 -12.63
N ILE A 188 26.56 6.23 -12.61
CA ILE A 188 27.17 5.60 -11.43
C ILE A 188 27.10 6.49 -10.19
N ASP A 189 27.18 7.80 -10.36
CA ASP A 189 27.09 8.76 -9.24
C ASP A 189 25.70 8.75 -8.59
N SER A 190 24.64 8.62 -9.40
CA SER A 190 23.27 8.47 -8.89
C SER A 190 23.13 7.17 -8.07
N PHE A 191 23.76 6.09 -8.53
CA PHE A 191 23.79 4.81 -7.80
C PHE A 191 24.57 4.89 -6.49
N LYS A 192 25.78 5.46 -6.51
CA LYS A 192 26.60 5.69 -5.31
C LYS A 192 25.86 6.55 -4.29
N LYS A 193 25.14 7.57 -4.74
CA LYS A 193 24.31 8.39 -3.84
C LYS A 193 23.13 7.61 -3.25
N GLY A 194 22.52 6.72 -4.02
CA GLY A 194 21.50 5.78 -3.51
C GLY A 194 22.04 4.87 -2.40
N LEU A 195 23.29 4.39 -2.51
CA LEU A 195 23.95 3.61 -1.44
C LEU A 195 24.12 4.43 -0.15
N GLU A 196 24.54 5.69 -0.28
CA GLU A 196 24.70 6.61 0.85
C GLU A 196 23.36 6.87 1.56
N ASP A 197 22.29 7.11 0.79
CA ASP A 197 20.96 7.40 1.33
C ASP A 197 20.39 6.22 2.16
N VAL A 198 20.66 4.98 1.75
CA VAL A 198 20.09 3.78 2.41
C VAL A 198 20.94 3.27 3.57
N PHE A 199 22.27 3.22 3.42
CA PHE A 199 23.14 2.74 4.51
C PHE A 199 23.44 3.83 5.56
N GLY A 200 23.25 5.10 5.20
CA GLY A 200 23.38 6.26 6.08
C GLY A 200 24.82 6.52 6.56
N VAL A 201 25.00 7.66 7.23
CA VAL A 201 26.30 8.09 7.79
C VAL A 201 26.85 7.18 8.90
N LYS A 202 26.02 6.29 9.47
CA LYS A 202 26.41 5.42 10.58
C LYS A 202 27.25 4.20 10.16
N ARG A 203 27.39 3.91 8.85
CA ARG A 203 28.12 2.73 8.34
C ARG A 203 29.07 3.07 7.16
N PRO A 204 30.05 3.97 7.34
CA PRO A 204 30.90 4.46 6.24
C PRO A 204 31.69 3.35 5.54
N GLN A 205 32.23 2.38 6.29
CA GLN A 205 32.97 1.25 5.72
C GLN A 205 32.13 0.38 4.78
N VAL A 206 30.83 0.19 5.10
CA VAL A 206 29.92 -0.60 4.26
C VAL A 206 29.67 0.13 2.95
N ILE A 207 29.51 1.46 3.01
CA ILE A 207 29.31 2.31 1.82
C ILE A 207 30.53 2.23 0.91
N GLU A 208 31.74 2.47 1.43
CA GLU A 208 32.99 2.42 0.66
C GLU A 208 33.18 1.07 -0.05
N GLN A 209 32.93 -0.04 0.66
CA GLN A 209 33.03 -1.39 0.09
C GLN A 209 32.03 -1.60 -1.06
N ASN A 210 30.78 -1.15 -0.89
CA ASN A 210 29.78 -1.23 -1.95
C ASN A 210 30.09 -0.32 -3.14
N MET A 211 30.72 0.84 -2.93
CA MET A 211 31.17 1.72 -4.01
C MET A 211 32.23 1.05 -4.88
N VAL A 212 33.20 0.34 -4.27
CA VAL A 212 34.21 -0.44 -5.02
C VAL A 212 33.55 -1.53 -5.86
N VAL A 213 32.56 -2.23 -5.31
CA VAL A 213 31.78 -3.24 -6.06
C VAL A 213 31.07 -2.60 -7.24
N ALA A 214 30.42 -1.46 -7.04
CA ALA A 214 29.77 -0.72 -8.11
C ALA A 214 30.76 -0.35 -9.22
N ASP A 215 31.94 0.17 -8.88
CA ASP A 215 32.97 0.53 -9.87
C ASP A 215 33.44 -0.68 -10.70
N ILE A 216 33.67 -1.84 -10.08
CA ILE A 216 34.05 -3.07 -10.81
C ILE A 216 32.96 -3.44 -11.81
N VAL A 217 31.71 -3.48 -11.34
CA VAL A 217 30.58 -3.97 -12.13
C VAL A 217 30.21 -3.03 -13.26
N TYR A 218 30.18 -1.71 -13.02
CA TYR A 218 29.90 -0.72 -14.06
C TYR A 218 30.94 -0.80 -15.18
N ASN A 219 32.22 -0.96 -14.85
CA ASN A 219 33.28 -1.13 -15.84
C ASN A 219 33.13 -2.45 -16.61
N TYR A 220 32.79 -3.54 -15.91
CA TYR A 220 32.51 -4.83 -16.56
C TYR A 220 31.36 -4.72 -17.56
N VAL A 221 30.20 -4.18 -17.14
CA VAL A 221 29.02 -4.02 -18.00
C VAL A 221 29.34 -3.13 -19.18
N LYS A 222 29.98 -1.97 -18.98
CA LYS A 222 30.35 -1.06 -20.08
C LYS A 222 31.30 -1.68 -21.11
N SER A 223 32.15 -2.62 -20.69
CA SER A 223 33.14 -3.26 -21.56
C SER A 223 32.59 -4.47 -22.30
N ASN A 224 31.57 -5.15 -21.74
CA ASN A 224 31.08 -6.44 -22.25
C ASN A 224 29.65 -6.38 -22.79
N PHE A 225 28.81 -5.46 -22.30
CA PHE A 225 27.39 -5.36 -22.62
C PHE A 225 27.11 -4.02 -23.29
N ASN A 226 27.10 -4.02 -24.63
CA ASN A 226 27.11 -2.77 -25.41
C ASN A 226 25.77 -2.49 -26.12
N ASN A 227 24.81 -3.42 -26.03
CA ASN A 227 23.64 -3.44 -26.89
C ASN A 227 22.37 -3.66 -26.08
N PHE A 228 21.86 -2.65 -25.37
CA PHE A 228 20.51 -2.67 -24.80
C PHE A 228 19.79 -1.38 -25.17
N ASP A 229 18.59 -1.50 -25.74
CA ASP A 229 17.94 -0.36 -26.40
C ASP A 229 17.05 0.44 -25.44
N ARG A 230 16.65 -0.17 -24.31
CA ARG A 230 15.78 0.45 -23.29
C ARG A 230 16.61 1.11 -22.21
N ARG A 231 17.23 2.23 -22.56
CA ARG A 231 18.11 3.01 -21.68
C ARG A 231 17.42 4.26 -21.16
N ILE A 232 17.90 4.74 -20.01
CA ILE A 232 17.44 5.95 -19.33
C ILE A 232 18.47 7.09 -19.41
N ASP A 233 19.24 7.15 -20.50
CA ASP A 233 20.25 8.19 -20.67
C ASP A 233 19.61 9.59 -20.82
N GLY A 234 20.27 10.64 -20.31
CA GLY A 234 19.92 12.03 -20.61
C GLY A 234 18.90 12.71 -19.69
N TYR A 235 18.56 12.11 -18.54
CA TYR A 235 17.64 12.72 -17.57
C TYR A 235 18.33 13.67 -16.59
N THR A 236 17.61 14.73 -16.22
CA THR A 236 18.12 15.79 -15.34
C THR A 236 17.59 15.60 -13.92
N PRO A 237 18.45 15.65 -12.89
CA PRO A 237 18.03 15.53 -11.50
C PRO A 237 16.89 16.47 -11.11
N ARG A 238 15.91 15.94 -10.37
CA ARG A 238 14.84 16.74 -9.78
C ARG A 238 15.41 17.59 -8.63
N MET A 239 15.04 18.87 -8.59
CA MET A 239 15.43 19.80 -7.52
C MET A 239 14.44 19.81 -6.36
N GLU A 240 13.19 19.42 -6.59
CA GLU A 240 12.15 19.37 -5.57
C GLU A 240 12.40 18.23 -4.58
N PRO A 241 12.27 18.47 -3.26
CA PRO A 241 12.38 17.41 -2.26
C PRO A 241 11.20 16.45 -2.36
N MET A 242 11.51 15.18 -2.54
CA MET A 242 10.54 14.08 -2.61
C MET A 242 10.93 12.99 -1.62
N ALA A 243 9.94 12.37 -0.98
CA ALA A 243 10.16 11.19 -0.16
C ALA A 243 9.88 9.93 -0.98
N ILE A 244 10.62 8.85 -0.73
CA ILE A 244 10.28 7.50 -1.23
C ILE A 244 9.91 6.69 0.00
N ILE A 245 8.63 6.39 0.15
CA ILE A 245 8.07 5.72 1.32
C ILE A 245 7.08 4.64 0.90
N ASN A 246 6.83 3.68 1.78
CA ASN A 246 5.76 2.71 1.62
C ASN A 246 4.44 3.14 2.27
N GLY A 247 3.39 2.34 2.10
CA GLY A 247 2.07 2.64 2.64
C GLY A 247 2.03 2.69 4.16
N ASN A 248 2.73 1.79 4.86
CA ASN A 248 2.79 1.80 6.32
C ASN A 248 3.42 3.11 6.83
N GLU A 249 4.57 3.49 6.26
CA GLU A 249 5.26 4.75 6.58
C GLU A 249 4.37 5.97 6.29
N ALA A 250 3.66 5.98 5.16
CA ALA A 250 2.74 7.04 4.78
C ALA A 250 1.62 7.22 5.82
N ILE A 251 1.01 6.12 6.28
CA ILE A 251 -0.06 6.15 7.28
C ILE A 251 0.48 6.57 8.65
N SER A 252 1.64 6.04 9.06
CA SER A 252 2.28 6.45 10.31
C SER A 252 2.59 7.94 10.34
N ILE A 253 3.15 8.48 9.24
CA ILE A 253 3.40 9.92 9.06
C ILE A 253 2.08 10.70 9.13
N GLY A 254 1.03 10.24 8.44
CA GLY A 254 -0.29 10.86 8.49
C GLY A 254 -0.91 10.85 9.89
N LYS A 255 -0.75 9.77 10.65
CA LYS A 255 -1.23 9.67 12.05
C LYS A 255 -0.47 10.61 12.98
N ILE A 256 0.85 10.69 12.87
CA ILE A 256 1.68 11.65 13.62
C ILE A 256 1.24 13.08 13.32
N LEU A 257 1.13 13.43 12.03
CA LEU A 257 0.72 14.76 11.59
C LEU A 257 -0.75 15.08 11.96
N GLY A 258 -1.58 14.05 12.07
CA GLY A 258 -2.95 14.12 12.57
C GLY A 258 -3.03 14.17 14.09
N GLY A 259 -1.91 14.26 14.82
CA GLY A 259 -1.89 14.39 16.27
C GLY A 259 -2.29 13.12 17.03
N LEU A 260 -2.05 11.94 16.46
CA LEU A 260 -2.13 10.67 17.19
C LEU A 260 -1.23 10.74 18.43
N THR A 261 -1.70 10.23 19.57
CA THR A 261 -0.90 10.15 20.80
C THR A 261 -0.88 8.75 21.43
N PHE A 262 -1.73 7.82 20.97
CA PHE A 262 -1.80 6.47 21.52
C PHE A 262 -2.15 5.44 20.43
N GLN A 263 -1.28 4.47 20.18
CA GLN A 263 -1.53 3.35 19.27
C GLN A 263 -1.40 2.03 20.03
N THR A 264 -2.37 1.15 19.86
CA THR A 264 -2.26 -0.25 20.28
C THR A 264 -2.26 -1.17 19.08
N TYR A 265 -1.61 -2.32 19.18
CA TYR A 265 -1.66 -3.32 18.12
C TYR A 265 -1.30 -4.71 18.63
N TYR A 266 -1.81 -5.72 17.93
CA TYR A 266 -1.27 -7.08 17.98
C TYR A 266 -0.49 -7.35 16.67
N PRO A 267 0.71 -7.94 16.71
CA PRO A 267 1.51 -8.13 15.50
C PRO A 267 0.80 -8.99 14.43
N ILE A 268 0.46 -8.38 13.30
CA ILE A 268 -0.15 -9.06 12.15
C ILE A 268 0.36 -8.46 10.84
N THR A 269 0.75 -9.28 9.87
CA THR A 269 1.14 -8.81 8.52
C THR A 269 -0.10 -8.30 7.76
N PRO A 270 -0.06 -7.16 7.07
CA PRO A 270 1.06 -6.21 6.93
C PRO A 270 0.96 -4.99 7.87
N ALA A 271 0.17 -5.06 8.93
CA ALA A 271 -0.12 -3.92 9.80
C ALA A 271 0.99 -3.60 10.81
N ALA A 272 1.76 -4.60 11.24
CA ALA A 272 2.77 -4.44 12.30
C ALA A 272 3.83 -3.36 11.99
N ASP A 273 4.22 -3.21 10.72
CA ASP A 273 5.24 -2.25 10.29
C ASP A 273 4.82 -0.80 10.52
N GLU A 274 3.51 -0.51 10.53
CA GLU A 274 3.00 0.83 10.91
C GLU A 274 3.34 1.16 12.36
N SER A 275 3.07 0.22 13.28
CA SER A 275 3.33 0.40 14.70
C SER A 275 4.82 0.40 15.01
N PHE A 276 5.62 -0.45 14.34
CA PHE A 276 7.08 -0.42 14.48
C PHE A 276 7.68 0.90 14.02
N PHE A 277 7.14 1.50 12.95
CA PHE A 277 7.54 2.83 12.55
C PHE A 277 7.19 3.87 13.62
N LEU A 278 5.95 3.85 14.12
CA LEU A 278 5.53 4.79 15.18
C LEU A 278 6.40 4.66 16.44
N GLU A 279 6.74 3.43 16.86
CA GLU A 279 7.62 3.18 18.01
C GLU A 279 9.04 3.70 17.75
N GLY A 280 9.57 3.53 16.53
CA GLY A 280 10.87 4.08 16.12
C GLY A 280 10.95 5.61 16.14
N TYR A 281 9.80 6.30 16.14
CA TYR A 281 9.67 7.75 16.25
C TYR A 281 8.75 8.15 17.42
N GLU A 282 8.73 7.36 18.49
CA GLU A 282 7.78 7.56 19.60
C GLU A 282 7.97 8.92 20.28
N VAL A 283 9.20 9.45 20.32
CA VAL A 283 9.48 10.81 20.79
C VAL A 283 9.56 11.75 19.59
N LEU A 284 8.69 12.74 19.55
CA LEU A 284 8.62 13.69 18.44
C LEU A 284 9.52 14.90 18.72
N GLU A 285 10.36 15.24 17.76
CA GLU A 285 11.11 16.50 17.78
C GLU A 285 10.21 17.65 17.29
N VAL A 286 10.10 18.70 18.10
CA VAL A 286 9.40 19.93 17.72
C VAL A 286 10.36 20.82 16.94
N ASP A 287 9.86 21.44 15.86
CA ASP A 287 10.65 22.35 15.05
C ASP A 287 11.20 23.50 15.94
N PRO A 288 12.52 23.80 15.87
CA PRO A 288 13.14 24.88 16.63
C PRO A 288 12.51 26.26 16.42
N GLU A 289 11.67 26.46 15.40
CA GLU A 289 10.85 27.65 15.21
C GLU A 289 9.81 27.85 16.34
N PHE A 290 9.28 26.77 16.93
CA PHE A 290 8.27 26.80 18.01
C PHE A 290 8.90 26.65 19.40
N LYS A 291 9.80 27.59 19.77
CA LYS A 291 10.65 27.47 20.97
C LYS A 291 9.91 27.35 22.30
N GLU A 292 8.79 28.04 22.46
CA GLU A 292 8.03 28.03 23.72
C GLU A 292 7.27 26.70 23.88
N GLU A 293 6.71 26.18 22.79
CA GLU A 293 6.03 24.89 22.74
C GLU A 293 7.02 23.72 22.84
N ALA A 294 8.24 23.87 22.31
CA ALA A 294 9.26 22.82 22.32
C ALA A 294 9.65 22.38 23.75
N GLU A 295 9.69 23.30 24.72
CA GLU A 295 9.95 22.94 26.13
C GLU A 295 8.73 22.26 26.78
N LEU A 296 7.51 22.71 26.45
CA LEU A 296 6.26 22.09 26.94
C LEU A 296 6.06 20.67 26.39
N LEU A 297 6.49 20.45 25.14
CA LEU A 297 6.35 19.20 24.40
C LEU A 297 7.61 18.34 24.45
N LYS A 298 8.54 18.65 25.37
CA LYS A 298 9.77 17.88 25.51
C LYS A 298 9.46 16.45 25.95
N GLY A 299 9.80 15.48 25.11
CA GLY A 299 9.47 14.08 25.32
C GLY A 299 8.01 13.74 24.99
N ALA A 300 7.25 14.67 24.41
CA ALA A 300 5.92 14.39 23.87
C ALA A 300 6.03 13.49 22.63
N GLY A 301 5.02 12.67 22.44
CA GLY A 301 5.17 11.51 21.60
C GLY A 301 3.91 10.70 21.41
N VAL A 302 4.08 9.57 20.72
CA VAL A 302 3.05 8.55 20.53
C VAL A 302 3.38 7.39 21.45
N VAL A 303 2.48 7.08 22.39
CA VAL A 303 2.60 5.82 23.15
C VAL A 303 2.20 4.68 22.23
N VAL A 304 3.11 3.75 21.97
CA VAL A 304 2.85 2.55 21.18
C VAL A 304 2.86 1.33 22.10
N PHE A 305 1.76 0.58 22.13
CA PHE A 305 1.61 -0.56 23.03
C PHE A 305 1.27 -1.83 22.25
N GLN A 306 2.16 -2.82 22.32
CA GLN A 306 1.90 -4.15 21.78
C GLN A 306 1.01 -4.92 22.78
N SER A 307 -0.23 -5.21 22.39
CA SER A 307 -1.18 -5.96 23.21
C SER A 307 -0.99 -7.48 23.07
N GLU A 308 -1.68 -8.23 23.92
CA GLU A 308 -1.70 -9.69 23.96
C GLU A 308 -2.54 -10.33 22.83
N ASP A 309 -3.57 -9.62 22.37
CA ASP A 309 -4.44 -9.97 21.25
C ASP A 309 -5.16 -8.73 20.69
N GLU A 310 -5.97 -8.89 19.63
CA GLU A 310 -6.74 -7.81 19.02
C GLU A 310 -7.94 -7.33 19.86
N LEU A 311 -8.45 -8.12 20.80
CA LEU A 311 -9.49 -7.69 21.73
C LEU A 311 -8.92 -6.64 22.69
N ALA A 312 -7.76 -6.93 23.29
CA ALA A 312 -7.01 -6.00 24.11
C ALA A 312 -6.61 -4.76 23.31
N ALA A 313 -6.16 -4.92 22.05
CA ALA A 313 -5.77 -3.80 21.21
C ALA A 313 -6.91 -2.77 21.06
N ILE A 314 -8.07 -3.18 20.57
CA ILE A 314 -9.18 -2.23 20.33
C ILE A 314 -9.70 -1.64 21.65
N ASN A 315 -9.81 -2.45 22.70
CA ASN A 315 -10.35 -2.01 23.99
C ASN A 315 -9.41 -1.02 24.71
N MET A 316 -8.10 -1.21 24.60
CA MET A 316 -7.11 -0.24 25.10
C MET A 316 -7.15 1.08 24.32
N ALA A 317 -7.26 1.03 22.98
CA ALA A 317 -7.40 2.24 22.17
C ALA A 317 -8.67 3.03 22.54
N ILE A 318 -9.79 2.34 22.73
CA ILE A 318 -11.05 2.93 23.22
C ILE A 318 -10.83 3.59 24.58
N GLY A 319 -10.21 2.89 25.54
CA GLY A 319 -9.91 3.44 26.87
C GLY A 319 -9.06 4.71 26.81
N ALA A 320 -8.03 4.74 25.95
CA ALA A 320 -7.20 5.92 25.74
C ALA A 320 -7.99 7.10 25.16
N ALA A 321 -8.94 6.85 24.24
CA ALA A 321 -9.81 7.89 23.68
C ALA A 321 -10.72 8.54 24.74
N LEU A 322 -11.19 7.76 25.72
CA LEU A 322 -11.98 8.28 26.85
C LEU A 322 -11.16 9.25 27.72
N ALA A 323 -9.85 9.02 27.82
CA ALA A 323 -8.90 9.91 28.50
C ALA A 323 -8.49 11.14 27.65
N GLY A 324 -9.00 11.27 26.42
CA GLY A 324 -8.77 12.43 25.54
C GLY A 324 -7.62 12.28 24.55
N ALA A 325 -6.95 11.12 24.53
CA ALA A 325 -5.96 10.80 23.50
C ALA A 325 -6.65 10.69 22.12
N ARG A 326 -5.96 11.13 21.06
CA ARG A 326 -6.29 10.63 19.72
C ARG A 326 -5.69 9.24 19.62
N SER A 327 -6.56 8.23 19.63
CA SER A 327 -6.14 6.84 19.65
C SER A 327 -6.49 6.10 18.37
N ALA A 328 -5.66 5.12 18.05
CA ALA A 328 -5.88 4.23 16.92
C ALA A 328 -5.35 2.82 17.20
N THR A 329 -5.75 1.90 16.34
CA THR A 329 -5.11 0.59 16.21
C THR A 329 -4.92 0.26 14.73
N ALA A 330 -4.04 -0.69 14.43
CA ALA A 330 -3.79 -1.21 13.09
C ALA A 330 -3.89 -2.73 13.10
N THR A 331 -4.62 -3.28 12.13
CA THR A 331 -4.87 -4.73 12.05
C THR A 331 -5.11 -5.18 10.61
N SER A 332 -5.45 -6.46 10.43
CA SER A 332 -5.89 -7.05 9.15
C SER A 332 -7.13 -7.91 9.38
N GLY A 333 -7.70 -8.53 8.33
CA GLY A 333 -8.99 -9.24 8.36
C GLY A 333 -9.23 -10.15 9.57
N PRO A 334 -8.29 -11.04 9.97
CA PRO A 334 -8.47 -11.88 11.16
C PRO A 334 -8.63 -11.09 12.45
N GLY A 335 -7.74 -10.13 12.68
CA GLY A 335 -7.78 -9.29 13.88
C GLY A 335 -8.99 -8.36 13.90
N PHE A 336 -9.36 -7.80 12.75
CA PHE A 336 -10.58 -6.99 12.60
C PHE A 336 -11.85 -7.77 12.95
N SER A 337 -11.88 -9.08 12.66
CA SER A 337 -12.99 -9.96 13.05
C SER A 337 -13.13 -10.06 14.57
N LEU A 338 -12.02 -10.07 15.30
CA LEU A 338 -12.00 -10.07 16.77
C LEU A 338 -12.42 -8.71 17.33
N MET A 339 -12.07 -7.60 16.66
CA MET A 339 -12.40 -6.24 17.11
C MET A 339 -13.89 -5.87 17.00
N ALA A 340 -14.72 -6.69 16.37
CA ALA A 340 -16.12 -6.36 16.07
C ALA A 340 -16.96 -6.04 17.33
N GLU A 341 -16.69 -6.68 18.47
CA GLU A 341 -17.36 -6.38 19.74
C GLU A 341 -16.94 -5.00 20.28
N GLY A 342 -15.63 -4.72 20.32
CA GLY A 342 -15.10 -3.41 20.74
C GLY A 342 -15.59 -2.26 19.85
N LEU A 343 -15.72 -2.48 18.54
CA LEU A 343 -16.32 -1.53 17.61
C LEU A 343 -17.78 -1.23 17.97
N GLY A 344 -18.56 -2.26 18.32
CA GLY A 344 -19.94 -2.12 18.81
C GLY A 344 -20.01 -1.24 20.06
N TRP A 345 -19.13 -1.50 21.03
CA TRP A 345 -19.06 -0.72 22.26
C TRP A 345 -18.65 0.74 22.01
N ALA A 346 -17.68 0.99 21.13
CA ALA A 346 -17.26 2.34 20.75
C ALA A 346 -18.37 3.10 20.03
N GLY A 347 -19.13 2.43 19.16
CA GLY A 347 -20.31 2.99 18.51
C GLY A 347 -21.42 3.35 19.50
N MET A 348 -21.71 2.45 20.45
CA MET A 348 -22.67 2.67 21.53
C MET A 348 -22.30 3.88 22.39
N ASN A 349 -21.03 4.00 22.76
CA ASN A 349 -20.51 5.01 23.69
C ASN A 349 -19.97 6.28 23.02
N GLU A 350 -20.20 6.44 21.71
CA GLU A 350 -19.78 7.61 20.94
C GLU A 350 -18.27 7.91 21.08
N VAL A 351 -17.43 6.87 21.03
CA VAL A 351 -15.99 6.98 21.26
C VAL A 351 -15.24 7.18 19.95
N PRO A 352 -14.40 8.22 19.83
CA PRO A 352 -13.55 8.43 18.66
C PRO A 352 -12.39 7.44 18.67
N VAL A 353 -12.37 6.50 17.73
CA VAL A 353 -11.25 5.56 17.55
C VAL A 353 -11.06 5.27 16.06
N VAL A 354 -9.80 5.26 15.62
CA VAL A 354 -9.46 4.89 14.23
C VAL A 354 -8.93 3.46 14.18
N VAL A 355 -9.49 2.64 13.30
CA VAL A 355 -8.96 1.32 12.96
C VAL A 355 -8.40 1.37 11.55
N THR A 356 -7.09 1.27 11.40
CA THR A 356 -6.47 1.05 10.08
C THR A 356 -6.57 -0.42 9.74
N LEU A 357 -7.45 -0.76 8.79
CA LEU A 357 -7.69 -2.11 8.32
C LEU A 357 -6.85 -2.37 7.08
N TYR A 358 -5.71 -3.02 7.26
CA TYR A 358 -4.88 -3.52 6.17
C TYR A 358 -5.49 -4.80 5.57
N MET A 359 -6.26 -4.67 4.51
CA MET A 359 -6.90 -5.80 3.83
C MET A 359 -5.85 -6.66 3.12
N ARG A 360 -5.90 -7.97 3.37
CA ARG A 360 -5.00 -8.99 2.78
C ARG A 360 -5.83 -10.18 2.31
N GLY A 361 -5.23 -11.13 1.60
CA GLY A 361 -5.93 -12.31 1.12
C GLY A 361 -6.60 -13.11 2.25
N GLY A 362 -7.94 -13.10 2.31
CA GLY A 362 -8.75 -13.97 3.16
C GLY A 362 -9.28 -15.19 2.40
N PRO A 363 -10.25 -15.96 2.96
CA PRO A 363 -10.78 -15.86 4.34
C PRO A 363 -9.86 -16.54 5.37
N SER A 364 -10.20 -16.40 6.67
CA SER A 364 -9.40 -16.96 7.78
C SER A 364 -7.95 -16.45 7.71
N THR A 365 -6.94 -17.28 7.95
CA THR A 365 -5.52 -16.92 7.73
C THR A 365 -5.25 -16.48 6.29
N GLY A 366 -5.90 -17.16 5.33
CA GLY A 366 -5.83 -16.90 3.91
C GLY A 366 -4.40 -16.86 3.36
N LEU A 367 -4.05 -15.75 2.71
CA LEU A 367 -2.75 -15.45 2.15
C LEU A 367 -2.14 -14.23 2.86
N PRO A 368 -1.47 -14.42 4.02
CA PRO A 368 -0.99 -13.33 4.87
C PRO A 368 -0.09 -12.31 4.15
N THR A 369 0.61 -12.78 3.12
CA THR A 369 1.57 -11.98 2.36
C THR A 369 1.04 -11.56 1.00
N ARG A 370 -0.28 -11.50 0.78
CA ARG A 370 -0.92 -11.20 -0.52
C ARG A 370 -2.10 -10.22 -0.41
N ASP A 371 -2.37 -9.52 -1.50
CA ASP A 371 -3.32 -8.40 -1.56
C ASP A 371 -4.79 -8.82 -1.63
N SER A 372 -5.73 -7.96 -1.22
CA SER A 372 -7.18 -8.18 -1.41
C SER A 372 -8.03 -6.94 -1.12
N GLN A 373 -9.19 -6.87 -1.76
CA GLN A 373 -10.28 -5.93 -1.46
C GLN A 373 -11.55 -6.66 -0.95
N ALA A 374 -11.41 -7.83 -0.35
CA ALA A 374 -12.55 -8.70 0.00
C ALA A 374 -13.25 -8.38 1.33
N ASP A 375 -12.81 -7.36 2.07
CA ASP A 375 -13.31 -7.07 3.43
C ASP A 375 -14.29 -5.89 3.50
N LEU A 376 -14.59 -5.22 2.37
CA LEU A 376 -15.39 -3.98 2.33
C LEU A 376 -16.78 -4.12 2.98
N LEU A 377 -17.57 -5.11 2.56
CA LEU A 377 -18.92 -5.31 3.10
C LEU A 377 -18.88 -5.63 4.60
N PHE A 378 -17.88 -6.39 5.04
CA PHE A 378 -17.72 -6.68 6.46
C PHE A 378 -17.34 -5.42 7.24
N ALA A 379 -16.43 -4.59 6.74
CA ALA A 379 -16.09 -3.32 7.37
C ALA A 379 -17.30 -2.38 7.52
N LEU A 380 -18.23 -2.39 6.55
CA LEU A 380 -19.47 -1.61 6.61
C LEU A 380 -20.47 -2.14 7.64
N SER A 381 -20.43 -3.44 7.97
CA SER A 381 -21.42 -4.10 8.83
C SER A 381 -20.85 -4.74 10.10
N ALA A 382 -19.58 -4.50 10.44
CA ALA A 382 -18.93 -5.12 11.59
C ALA A 382 -19.48 -4.60 12.92
N GLY A 383 -19.81 -5.52 13.83
CA GLY A 383 -20.47 -5.25 15.11
C GLY A 383 -21.98 -5.47 15.04
N HIS A 384 -22.57 -5.94 16.14
CA HIS A 384 -24.01 -6.18 16.24
C HIS A 384 -24.77 -4.88 16.56
N GLY A 385 -26.04 -4.79 16.12
CA GLY A 385 -26.83 -3.56 16.18
C GLY A 385 -26.45 -2.52 15.12
N GLU A 386 -27.06 -1.34 15.16
CA GLU A 386 -26.74 -0.24 14.25
C GLU A 386 -26.10 0.92 15.02
N PHE A 387 -25.01 1.44 14.49
CA PHE A 387 -24.30 2.59 15.03
C PHE A 387 -23.55 3.31 13.91
N PRO A 388 -23.28 4.61 14.05
CA PRO A 388 -22.52 5.34 13.06
C PRO A 388 -21.08 4.81 13.02
N ARG A 389 -20.59 4.54 11.81
CA ARG A 389 -19.18 4.28 11.53
C ARG A 389 -18.82 4.93 10.20
N ILE A 390 -17.70 5.62 10.14
CA ILE A 390 -17.19 6.19 8.89
C ILE A 390 -16.21 5.21 8.29
N VAL A 391 -16.33 4.95 6.99
CA VAL A 391 -15.47 4.01 6.27
C VAL A 391 -14.88 4.72 5.06
N LEU A 392 -13.57 4.92 5.08
CA LEU A 392 -12.80 5.56 4.01
C LEU A 392 -11.68 4.66 3.51
N SER A 393 -11.22 4.85 2.28
CA SER A 393 -10.16 4.06 1.66
C SER A 393 -9.15 4.93 0.92
N SER A 394 -7.87 4.55 1.00
CA SER A 394 -6.78 5.18 0.25
C SER A 394 -6.41 4.37 -0.98
N GLY A 395 -6.22 5.05 -2.12
CA GLY A 395 -5.80 4.46 -3.37
C GLY A 395 -4.33 4.66 -3.74
N ASP A 396 -3.61 5.54 -3.06
CA ASP A 396 -2.16 5.69 -3.18
C ASP A 396 -1.52 6.22 -1.89
N HIS A 397 -0.19 6.33 -1.90
CA HIS A 397 0.62 6.72 -0.74
C HIS A 397 0.36 8.15 -0.29
N GLU A 398 0.06 9.06 -1.22
CA GLU A 398 -0.23 10.45 -0.88
C GLU A 398 -1.60 10.56 -0.20
N GLU A 399 -2.61 9.89 -0.74
CA GLU A 399 -3.92 9.77 -0.10
C GLU A 399 -3.81 9.16 1.29
N ALA A 400 -2.99 8.13 1.48
CA ALA A 400 -2.82 7.46 2.77
C ALA A 400 -2.37 8.41 3.90
N ILE A 401 -1.52 9.40 3.60
CA ILE A 401 -1.10 10.43 4.56
C ILE A 401 -2.29 11.29 4.98
N TYR A 402 -3.00 11.87 4.01
CA TYR A 402 -4.07 12.82 4.30
C TYR A 402 -5.34 12.15 4.81
N ASP A 403 -5.63 10.93 4.37
CA ASP A 403 -6.76 10.14 4.84
C ASP A 403 -6.58 9.72 6.30
N ALA A 404 -5.36 9.41 6.74
CA ALA A 404 -5.09 9.14 8.15
C ALA A 404 -5.39 10.38 9.04
N VAL A 405 -5.02 11.59 8.57
CA VAL A 405 -5.37 12.85 9.24
C VAL A 405 -6.89 13.04 9.25
N LYS A 406 -7.57 12.84 8.12
CA LYS A 406 -9.03 12.92 8.01
C LYS A 406 -9.72 11.92 8.94
N ALA A 407 -9.23 10.69 9.02
CA ALA A 407 -9.79 9.65 9.86
C ALA A 407 -9.79 10.05 11.34
N LEU A 408 -8.66 10.59 11.83
CA LEU A 408 -8.55 11.08 13.21
C LEU A 408 -9.47 12.27 13.48
N ASN A 409 -9.57 13.21 12.54
CA ASN A 409 -10.49 14.35 12.66
C ASN A 409 -11.95 13.89 12.66
N TRP A 410 -12.36 13.06 11.71
CA TRP A 410 -13.73 12.58 11.59
C TRP A 410 -14.14 11.71 12.77
N ALA A 411 -13.22 10.94 13.35
CA ALA A 411 -13.47 10.21 14.58
C ALA A 411 -13.89 11.18 15.71
N GLU A 412 -13.14 12.27 15.90
CA GLU A 412 -13.42 13.24 16.97
C GLU A 412 -14.60 14.18 16.69
N ILE A 413 -14.78 14.62 15.44
CA ILE A 413 -15.89 15.51 15.02
C ILE A 413 -17.22 14.78 15.22
N TYR A 414 -17.36 13.57 14.68
CA TYR A 414 -18.62 12.82 14.68
C TYR A 414 -18.75 11.83 15.85
N GLN A 415 -17.71 11.73 16.69
CA GLN A 415 -17.69 10.89 17.89
C GLN A 415 -18.14 9.45 17.58
N CYS A 416 -17.44 8.82 16.63
CA CYS A 416 -17.72 7.45 16.22
C CYS A 416 -16.44 6.74 15.75
N PRO A 417 -16.47 5.40 15.65
CA PRO A 417 -15.39 4.66 15.02
C PRO A 417 -15.19 5.07 13.56
N VAL A 418 -13.93 5.15 13.14
CA VAL A 418 -13.54 5.34 11.75
C VAL A 418 -12.68 4.18 11.30
N ILE A 419 -13.06 3.53 10.20
CA ILE A 419 -12.32 2.43 9.60
C ILE A 419 -11.62 2.98 8.35
N HIS A 420 -10.29 2.98 8.39
CA HIS A 420 -9.45 3.37 7.27
C HIS A 420 -8.98 2.12 6.53
N LEU A 421 -9.60 1.84 5.38
CA LEU A 421 -9.34 0.70 4.52
C LEU A 421 -8.09 0.92 3.68
N VAL A 422 -7.13 0.02 3.84
CA VAL A 422 -5.84 0.06 3.13
C VAL A 422 -5.57 -1.33 2.58
N GLU A 423 -5.34 -1.46 1.28
CA GLU A 423 -4.91 -2.74 0.71
C GLU A 423 -3.45 -3.04 1.06
N LYS A 424 -3.14 -4.33 1.25
CA LYS A 424 -1.77 -4.77 1.45
C LYS A 424 -0.84 -4.37 0.30
N ASN A 425 -1.32 -4.26 -0.93
CA ASN A 425 -0.50 -3.75 -2.04
C ASN A 425 0.05 -2.35 -1.74
N LEU A 426 -0.70 -1.48 -1.07
CA LEU A 426 -0.21 -0.17 -0.67
C LEU A 426 0.88 -0.26 0.40
N ALA A 427 0.68 -1.12 1.40
CA ALA A 427 1.67 -1.42 2.44
C ALA A 427 2.99 -1.95 1.86
N ASN A 428 2.91 -2.81 0.84
CA ASN A 428 4.04 -3.48 0.21
C ASN A 428 4.63 -2.76 -1.01
N SER A 429 4.16 -1.57 -1.33
CA SER A 429 4.68 -0.78 -2.44
C SER A 429 5.34 0.49 -1.93
N TRP A 430 6.29 1.01 -2.70
CA TRP A 430 6.97 2.27 -2.47
C TRP A 430 6.67 3.21 -3.62
N ALA A 431 6.42 4.47 -3.31
CA ALA A 431 6.23 5.52 -4.31
C ALA A 431 6.94 6.80 -3.90
N MET A 432 7.20 7.64 -4.89
CA MET A 432 7.60 9.02 -4.65
C MET A 432 6.40 9.85 -4.20
N VAL A 433 6.49 10.47 -3.04
CA VAL A 433 5.44 11.34 -2.49
C VAL A 433 5.95 12.73 -2.16
N ARG A 434 5.06 13.71 -2.29
CA ARG A 434 5.26 15.06 -1.77
C ARG A 434 4.33 15.26 -0.57
N VAL A 435 4.90 15.59 0.58
CA VAL A 435 4.12 15.97 1.76
C VAL A 435 3.90 17.46 1.74
N ASP A 436 2.65 17.88 1.67
CA ASP A 436 2.22 19.27 1.66
C ASP A 436 1.63 19.61 3.03
N LYS A 437 2.41 20.33 3.84
CA LYS A 437 2.05 20.61 5.23
C LYS A 437 0.81 21.49 5.35
N ASP A 438 0.54 22.34 4.35
CA ASP A 438 -0.57 23.29 4.37
C ASP A 438 -1.94 22.59 4.27
N ARG A 439 -1.95 21.32 3.83
CA ARG A 439 -3.16 20.48 3.77
C ARG A 439 -3.49 19.79 5.11
N ILE A 440 -2.65 19.95 6.12
CA ILE A 440 -2.79 19.26 7.41
C ILE A 440 -3.46 20.20 8.40
N LYS A 441 -4.65 19.80 8.86
CA LYS A 441 -5.40 20.53 9.89
C LYS A 441 -5.89 19.56 10.94
N ILE A 442 -5.67 19.87 12.21
CA ILE A 442 -6.22 19.12 13.34
C ILE A 442 -7.53 19.77 13.76
N ASP A 443 -8.62 19.00 13.72
CA ASP A 443 -9.94 19.40 14.20
C ASP A 443 -10.42 18.42 15.27
N ARG A 444 -10.47 18.90 16.52
CA ARG A 444 -10.80 18.08 17.69
C ARG A 444 -12.31 17.95 17.97
N GLY A 445 -13.15 18.54 17.12
CA GLY A 445 -14.61 18.53 17.31
C GLY A 445 -15.07 19.26 18.58
N ARG A 446 -16.25 18.87 19.09
CA ARG A 446 -16.91 19.51 20.24
C ARG A 446 -16.34 19.04 21.59
N ILE A 447 -15.15 19.51 21.95
CA ILE A 447 -14.58 19.31 23.29
C ILE A 447 -15.10 20.35 24.28
N LEU A 448 -15.49 19.88 25.46
CA LEU A 448 -15.82 20.73 26.60
C LEU A 448 -14.53 21.38 27.17
N ARG A 449 -14.43 22.71 27.11
CA ARG A 449 -13.25 23.45 27.59
C ARG A 449 -13.38 23.96 29.02
N GLU A 450 -14.61 24.10 29.52
CA GLU A 450 -14.91 24.62 30.85
C GLU A 450 -15.71 23.60 31.66
N PRO A 451 -15.45 23.45 32.97
CA PRO A 451 -16.23 22.56 33.82
C PRO A 451 -17.71 22.93 33.83
N VAL A 452 -18.58 21.94 33.58
CA VAL A 452 -20.03 22.11 33.66
C VAL A 452 -20.56 21.28 34.83
N LYS A 453 -21.40 21.91 35.66
CA LYS A 453 -22.14 21.22 36.73
C LYS A 453 -23.24 20.35 36.11
N ASP A 454 -23.37 19.11 36.56
CA ASP A 454 -24.35 18.15 36.02
C ASP A 454 -24.12 17.81 34.54
N TYR A 455 -22.87 17.47 34.20
CA TYR A 455 -22.48 17.13 32.84
C TYR A 455 -23.14 15.84 32.35
N LYS A 456 -23.75 15.92 31.17
CA LYS A 456 -24.42 14.84 30.46
C LYS A 456 -23.58 14.42 29.25
N ARG A 457 -22.89 13.28 29.35
CA ARG A 457 -22.03 12.78 28.26
C ARG A 457 -22.80 12.55 26.96
N PHE A 458 -24.06 12.14 27.06
CA PHE A 458 -24.93 11.79 25.94
C PHE A 458 -26.10 12.77 25.80
N GLU A 459 -25.87 14.04 26.16
CA GLU A 459 -26.86 15.12 26.03
C GLU A 459 -27.52 15.14 24.65
N PHE A 460 -28.84 15.27 24.62
CA PHE A 460 -29.59 15.47 23.38
C PHE A 460 -29.34 16.89 22.84
N THR A 461 -28.68 16.99 21.69
CA THR A 461 -28.41 18.25 21.00
C THR A 461 -29.14 18.30 19.65
N GLU A 462 -29.32 19.51 19.09
CA GLU A 462 -30.00 19.69 17.80
C GLU A 462 -29.28 18.96 16.64
N ASP A 463 -27.95 18.92 16.70
CA ASP A 463 -27.10 18.24 15.72
C ASP A 463 -26.70 16.81 16.15
N ASN A 464 -27.24 16.32 17.27
CA ASN A 464 -27.02 14.98 17.82
C ASN A 464 -25.58 14.67 18.28
N ILE A 465 -24.65 15.64 18.22
CA ILE A 465 -23.27 15.50 18.71
C ILE A 465 -23.20 16.09 20.14
N SER A 466 -23.07 15.24 21.15
CA SER A 466 -23.00 15.72 22.54
C SER A 466 -21.66 16.41 22.82
N PRO A 467 -21.59 17.44 23.67
CA PRO A 467 -20.31 17.96 24.15
C PRO A 467 -19.48 16.85 24.80
N ARG A 468 -18.18 16.77 24.50
CA ARG A 468 -17.29 15.72 24.98
C ARG A 468 -16.25 16.25 25.97
N ALA A 469 -16.31 15.77 27.20
CA ALA A 469 -15.26 15.90 28.21
C ALA A 469 -14.39 14.63 28.26
N PHE A 470 -13.23 14.71 28.91
CA PHE A 470 -12.31 13.58 29.08
C PHE A 470 -12.32 13.05 30.51
N ILE A 471 -12.02 11.77 30.70
CA ILE A 471 -11.81 11.21 32.04
C ILE A 471 -10.72 12.01 32.75
N GLY A 472 -11.02 12.48 33.97
CA GLY A 472 -10.13 13.34 34.75
C GLY A 472 -10.39 14.84 34.59
N THR A 473 -11.33 15.27 33.73
CA THR A 473 -11.74 16.68 33.64
C THR A 473 -12.26 17.18 35.01
N PRO A 474 -11.69 18.24 35.59
CA PRO A 474 -12.08 18.72 36.92
C PRO A 474 -13.57 19.06 37.01
N GLY A 475 -14.23 18.57 38.07
CA GLY A 475 -15.64 18.86 38.35
C GLY A 475 -16.66 18.12 37.46
N VAL A 476 -16.18 17.24 36.57
CA VAL A 476 -17.03 16.46 35.66
C VAL A 476 -17.02 14.99 36.09
N VAL A 477 -18.21 14.39 36.20
CA VAL A 477 -18.39 12.94 36.36
C VAL A 477 -19.10 12.43 35.11
N MET A 478 -18.71 11.26 34.61
CA MET A 478 -19.29 10.64 33.43
C MET A 478 -19.35 9.13 33.60
N TRP A 479 -20.35 8.51 32.98
CA TRP A 479 -20.54 7.06 32.96
C TRP A 479 -20.56 6.58 31.51
N TYR A 480 -19.97 5.41 31.28
CA TYR A 480 -19.98 4.72 30.00
C TYR A 480 -20.43 3.28 30.25
N THR A 481 -21.29 2.74 29.39
CA THR A 481 -21.84 1.39 29.53
C THR A 481 -22.15 0.79 28.16
N GLY A 482 -22.07 -0.54 28.06
CA GLY A 482 -22.44 -1.27 26.84
C GLY A 482 -23.96 -1.36 26.66
N ASP A 483 -24.72 -1.28 27.74
CA ASP A 483 -26.18 -1.21 27.72
C ASP A 483 -26.67 0.10 27.09
N GLU A 484 -27.96 0.13 26.72
CA GLU A 484 -28.60 1.40 26.40
C GLU A 484 -28.60 2.32 27.63
N HIS A 485 -28.47 3.62 27.39
CA HIS A 485 -28.26 4.59 28.45
C HIS A 485 -29.04 5.90 28.28
N ASP A 486 -29.24 6.60 29.40
CA ASP A 486 -29.75 7.96 29.45
C ASP A 486 -28.66 9.01 29.11
N GLU A 487 -28.98 10.30 29.20
CA GLU A 487 -28.05 11.39 28.88
C GLU A 487 -26.80 11.44 29.79
N HIS A 488 -26.87 10.87 31.01
CA HIS A 488 -25.73 10.79 31.93
C HIS A 488 -24.84 9.58 31.64
N GLY A 489 -25.39 8.53 31.03
CA GLY A 489 -24.71 7.26 30.78
C GLY A 489 -25.14 6.13 31.72
N HIS A 490 -26.24 6.28 32.45
CA HIS A 490 -26.79 5.21 33.30
C HIS A 490 -27.69 4.28 32.48
N ILE A 491 -27.68 2.99 32.85
CA ILE A 491 -28.47 1.94 32.19
C ILE A 491 -29.95 2.31 32.17
N THR A 492 -30.59 2.17 31.01
CA THR A 492 -32.03 2.35 30.84
C THR A 492 -32.62 1.34 29.87
N GLU A 493 -33.78 0.80 30.20
CA GLU A 493 -34.60 -0.03 29.32
C GLU A 493 -35.88 0.71 28.89
N ASP A 494 -36.00 2.00 29.23
CA ASP A 494 -37.16 2.81 28.88
C ASP A 494 -37.30 2.96 27.35
N PRO A 495 -38.47 2.58 26.77
CA PRO A 495 -38.65 2.60 25.32
C PRO A 495 -38.52 3.98 24.67
N GLU A 496 -38.93 5.06 25.34
CA GLU A 496 -38.81 6.41 24.80
C GLU A 496 -37.36 6.89 24.76
N THR A 497 -36.61 6.60 25.82
CA THR A 497 -35.18 6.91 25.91
C THR A 497 -34.40 6.09 24.89
N ARG A 498 -34.68 4.78 24.77
CA ARG A 498 -34.13 3.92 23.72
C ARG A 498 -34.36 4.50 22.33
N PHE A 499 -35.61 4.89 22.01
CA PHE A 499 -35.94 5.48 20.71
C PHE A 499 -35.12 6.74 20.43
N LYS A 500 -35.06 7.69 21.38
CA LYS A 500 -34.35 8.96 21.21
C LYS A 500 -32.83 8.75 21.11
N MET A 501 -32.24 7.96 22.00
CA MET A 501 -30.79 7.77 22.08
C MET A 501 -30.26 6.98 20.88
N TYR A 502 -30.99 5.96 20.43
CA TYR A 502 -30.65 5.21 19.23
C TYR A 502 -30.69 6.09 17.97
N MET A 503 -31.76 6.88 17.80
CA MET A 503 -31.85 7.84 16.69
C MET A 503 -30.74 8.90 16.76
N LYS A 504 -30.43 9.44 17.94
CA LYS A 504 -29.36 10.42 18.13
C LYS A 504 -28.04 9.89 17.57
N ARG A 505 -27.65 8.65 17.95
CA ARG A 505 -26.41 8.04 17.45
C ARG A 505 -26.41 7.91 15.93
N LEU A 506 -27.48 7.39 15.33
CA LEU A 506 -27.55 7.20 13.87
C LEU A 506 -27.55 8.52 13.09
N LYS A 507 -28.23 9.56 13.60
CA LYS A 507 -28.29 10.88 12.95
C LYS A 507 -26.94 11.58 12.84
N LYS A 508 -25.92 11.17 13.62
CA LYS A 508 -24.55 11.66 13.44
C LYS A 508 -23.98 11.30 12.06
N LEU A 509 -24.39 10.17 11.48
CA LEU A 509 -24.00 9.81 10.12
C LEU A 509 -24.69 10.67 9.06
N GLU A 510 -25.94 11.11 9.30
CA GLU A 510 -26.64 12.08 8.45
C GLU A 510 -25.98 13.47 8.50
N VAL A 511 -25.52 13.87 9.69
CA VAL A 511 -24.74 15.09 9.89
C VAL A 511 -23.43 15.02 9.08
N ALA A 512 -22.71 13.90 9.16
CA ALA A 512 -21.52 13.66 8.35
C ALA A 512 -21.81 13.65 6.84
N ASP A 513 -22.94 13.08 6.39
CA ASP A 513 -23.34 13.10 4.96
C ASP A 513 -23.60 14.53 4.46
N ARG A 514 -24.11 15.41 5.33
CA ARG A 514 -24.36 16.82 4.99
C ARG A 514 -23.08 17.66 5.02
N GLU A 515 -22.21 17.44 6.00
CA GLU A 515 -21.05 18.29 6.26
C GLU A 515 -19.81 17.90 5.48
N ILE A 516 -19.65 16.61 5.13
CA ILE A 516 -18.58 16.15 4.24
C ILE A 516 -19.07 16.25 2.79
N PRO A 517 -18.51 17.17 1.97
CA PRO A 517 -18.90 17.31 0.58
C PRO A 517 -18.77 15.99 -0.19
N GLU A 518 -19.67 15.72 -1.14
CA GLU A 518 -19.58 14.48 -1.95
C GLU A 518 -18.33 14.47 -2.83
N GLU A 519 -17.83 15.65 -3.21
CA GLU A 519 -16.60 15.86 -3.98
C GLU A 519 -15.33 15.51 -3.19
N GLU A 520 -15.40 15.46 -1.85
CA GLU A 520 -14.30 14.95 -1.02
C GLU A 520 -14.37 13.43 -0.83
N ARG A 521 -15.52 12.81 -1.13
CA ARG A 521 -15.82 11.40 -0.91
C ARG A 521 -15.62 10.54 -2.16
N VAL A 522 -15.39 11.18 -3.31
CA VAL A 522 -14.96 10.55 -4.56
C VAL A 522 -13.89 11.40 -5.22
N LEU A 523 -13.08 10.80 -6.08
CA LEU A 523 -12.20 11.53 -6.99
C LEU A 523 -12.55 11.14 -8.42
N ILE A 524 -12.56 12.13 -9.31
CA ILE A 524 -12.90 11.95 -10.73
C ILE A 524 -11.70 12.38 -11.57
N TYR A 525 -11.27 11.49 -12.47
CA TYR A 525 -10.13 11.71 -13.36
C TYR A 525 -10.53 11.50 -14.82
N GLY A 526 -9.83 12.14 -15.75
CA GLY A 526 -10.06 11.98 -17.18
C GLY A 526 -11.12 12.92 -17.74
N ASP A 527 -11.72 12.54 -18.86
CA ASP A 527 -12.59 13.41 -19.63
C ASP A 527 -13.97 13.59 -18.99
N GLU A 528 -14.46 14.83 -18.89
CA GLU A 528 -15.82 15.11 -18.38
C GLU A 528 -16.90 14.46 -19.25
N ASN A 529 -16.68 14.42 -20.57
CA ASN A 529 -17.59 13.85 -21.59
C ASN A 529 -17.15 12.44 -22.04
N ALA A 530 -16.74 11.58 -21.09
CA ALA A 530 -16.30 10.22 -21.38
C ALA A 530 -17.45 9.26 -21.73
N ASP A 531 -17.25 8.43 -22.76
CA ASP A 531 -18.18 7.37 -23.14
C ASP A 531 -18.14 6.21 -22.15
N ILE A 532 -16.98 5.99 -21.52
CA ILE A 532 -16.69 4.91 -20.58
C ILE A 532 -16.35 5.50 -19.22
N THR A 533 -17.09 5.13 -18.18
CA THR A 533 -16.71 5.37 -16.79
C THR A 533 -16.16 4.08 -16.19
N ILE A 534 -14.88 4.08 -15.82
CA ILE A 534 -14.32 3.09 -14.91
C ILE A 534 -14.68 3.52 -13.49
N VAL A 535 -15.24 2.61 -12.69
CA VAL A 535 -15.49 2.83 -11.27
C VAL A 535 -14.68 1.83 -10.46
N SER A 536 -14.00 2.31 -9.44
CA SER A 536 -13.18 1.49 -8.56
C SER A 536 -12.87 2.24 -7.26
N TRP A 537 -12.01 1.67 -6.43
CA TRP A 537 -11.58 2.21 -5.15
C TRP A 537 -10.24 1.60 -4.78
N GLY A 538 -9.53 2.23 -3.83
CA GLY A 538 -8.29 1.67 -3.32
C GLY A 538 -7.17 1.54 -4.38
N THR A 539 -6.30 0.55 -4.27
CA THR A 539 -4.99 0.55 -4.99
C THR A 539 -5.08 0.26 -6.48
N THR A 540 -6.25 -0.14 -6.98
CA THR A 540 -6.54 -0.16 -8.42
C THR A 540 -6.37 1.22 -9.06
N LYS A 541 -6.48 2.31 -8.28
CA LYS A 541 -6.27 3.70 -8.71
C LYS A 541 -5.02 3.83 -9.57
N GLY A 542 -3.88 3.32 -9.10
CA GLY A 542 -2.61 3.49 -9.79
C GLY A 542 -2.61 2.86 -11.18
N ALA A 543 -3.09 1.62 -11.28
CA ALA A 543 -3.17 0.88 -12.54
C ALA A 543 -4.16 1.53 -13.51
N ILE A 544 -5.29 2.02 -13.02
CA ILE A 544 -6.30 2.71 -13.84
C ILE A 544 -5.74 4.03 -14.39
N LEU A 545 -5.15 4.86 -13.54
CA LEU A 545 -4.58 6.15 -13.97
C LEU A 545 -3.46 5.97 -14.99
N ASP A 546 -2.57 5.00 -14.79
CA ASP A 546 -1.49 4.75 -15.74
C ASP A 546 -2.02 4.16 -17.07
N ALA A 547 -3.10 3.36 -17.02
CA ALA A 547 -3.78 2.79 -18.19
C ALA A 547 -4.58 3.83 -19.00
N MET A 548 -5.16 4.84 -18.35
CA MET A 548 -6.00 5.86 -19.00
C MET A 548 -5.25 6.61 -20.11
N ASP A 549 -3.98 6.91 -19.92
CA ASP A 549 -3.17 7.58 -20.95
C ASP A 549 -3.05 6.71 -22.21
N LEU A 550 -2.83 5.40 -22.05
CA LEU A 550 -2.71 4.47 -23.18
C LEU A 550 -4.08 4.16 -23.83
N LEU A 551 -5.15 4.13 -23.05
CA LEU A 551 -6.52 3.99 -23.57
C LEU A 551 -6.91 5.20 -24.43
N ARG A 552 -6.53 6.41 -24.01
CA ARG A 552 -6.74 7.63 -24.79
C ARG A 552 -5.99 7.60 -26.11
N ASP A 553 -4.73 7.16 -26.11
CA ASP A 553 -3.93 6.99 -27.33
C ASP A 553 -4.54 5.97 -28.30
N LYS A 554 -5.30 5.00 -27.79
CA LYS A 554 -6.07 4.01 -28.57
C LYS A 554 -7.47 4.50 -28.99
N GLY A 555 -7.85 5.74 -28.67
CA GLY A 555 -9.11 6.37 -29.07
C GLY A 555 -10.29 6.15 -28.12
N TYR A 556 -10.07 5.63 -26.91
CA TYR A 556 -11.12 5.52 -25.89
C TYR A 556 -11.21 6.79 -25.06
N ARG A 557 -12.42 7.36 -24.93
CA ARG A 557 -12.70 8.47 -24.00
C ARG A 557 -13.14 7.90 -22.66
N VAL A 558 -12.22 7.92 -21.70
CA VAL A 558 -12.38 7.23 -20.41
C VAL A 558 -12.32 8.25 -19.28
N ARG A 559 -13.24 8.08 -18.32
CA ARG A 559 -13.21 8.74 -17.02
C ARG A 559 -13.07 7.68 -15.94
N PHE A 560 -12.36 8.01 -14.88
CA PHE A 560 -12.24 7.16 -13.69
C PHE A 560 -12.92 7.83 -12.50
N LEU A 561 -13.90 7.14 -11.91
CA LEU A 561 -14.56 7.46 -10.66
C LEU A 561 -13.97 6.59 -9.53
N GLN A 562 -13.15 7.18 -8.68
CA GLN A 562 -12.61 6.54 -7.48
C GLN A 562 -13.53 6.81 -6.29
N ILE A 563 -14.07 5.76 -5.66
CA ILE A 563 -14.78 5.90 -4.38
C ILE A 563 -13.76 6.00 -3.25
N LYS A 564 -13.84 7.06 -2.45
CA LYS A 564 -12.96 7.30 -1.28
C LYS A 564 -13.66 7.00 0.04
N VAL A 565 -14.97 7.26 0.14
CA VAL A 565 -15.76 7.08 1.36
C VAL A 565 -16.98 6.23 1.05
N PHE A 566 -17.10 5.10 1.73
CA PHE A 566 -18.23 4.18 1.61
C PHE A 566 -19.32 4.42 2.66
N SER A 567 -19.00 5.10 3.76
CA SER A 567 -19.95 5.53 4.78
C SER A 567 -19.50 6.87 5.36
N PRO A 568 -20.29 7.96 5.24
CA PRO A 568 -21.54 8.07 4.48
C PRO A 568 -21.30 8.07 2.95
N PHE A 569 -22.06 7.27 2.20
CA PHE A 569 -21.85 7.08 0.77
C PHE A 569 -22.28 8.31 -0.07
N PRO A 570 -21.48 8.79 -1.05
CA PRO A 570 -21.78 9.95 -1.90
C PRO A 570 -22.77 9.61 -3.04
N LYS A 571 -23.99 9.21 -2.65
CA LYS A 571 -24.97 8.61 -3.57
C LYS A 571 -25.43 9.51 -4.72
N ARG A 572 -25.52 10.83 -4.51
CA ARG A 572 -26.07 11.76 -5.53
C ARG A 572 -25.07 11.97 -6.66
N LEU A 573 -23.82 12.25 -6.31
CA LEU A 573 -22.72 12.47 -7.24
C LEU A 573 -22.36 11.18 -7.96
N VAL A 574 -22.21 10.06 -7.25
CA VAL A 574 -21.94 8.76 -7.86
C VAL A 574 -23.01 8.43 -8.90
N ARG A 575 -24.29 8.51 -8.53
CA ARG A 575 -25.39 8.23 -9.46
C ARG A 575 -25.33 9.11 -10.72
N ARG A 576 -25.14 10.42 -10.54
CA ARG A 576 -25.03 11.38 -11.66
C ARG A 576 -23.88 11.02 -12.61
N VAL A 577 -22.73 10.66 -12.06
CA VAL A 577 -21.54 10.29 -12.85
C VAL A 577 -21.79 9.00 -13.63
N LEU A 578 -22.36 7.97 -12.98
CA LEU A 578 -22.63 6.69 -13.63
C LEU A 578 -23.68 6.81 -14.75
N GLU A 579 -24.72 7.62 -14.56
CA GLU A 579 -25.76 7.86 -15.57
C GLU A 579 -25.27 8.70 -16.77
N SER A 580 -24.11 9.35 -16.67
CA SER A 580 -23.60 10.22 -17.74
C SER A 580 -22.74 9.49 -18.79
N SER A 581 -22.47 8.20 -18.62
CA SER A 581 -21.64 7.41 -19.56
C SER A 581 -22.44 6.28 -20.19
N SER A 582 -22.08 5.92 -21.42
CA SER A 582 -22.71 4.82 -22.15
C SER A 582 -22.31 3.44 -21.63
N LEU A 583 -21.11 3.34 -21.05
CA LEU A 583 -20.54 2.11 -20.51
C LEU A 583 -19.93 2.39 -19.14
N VAL A 584 -20.28 1.56 -18.16
CA VAL A 584 -19.70 1.59 -16.81
C VAL A 584 -19.03 0.26 -16.53
N ILE A 585 -17.75 0.30 -16.11
CA ILE A 585 -16.94 -0.88 -15.81
C ILE A 585 -16.46 -0.79 -14.37
N ASP A 586 -16.82 -1.77 -13.56
CA ASP A 586 -16.29 -1.95 -12.21
C ASP A 586 -14.99 -2.77 -12.24
N ILE A 587 -13.96 -2.32 -11.53
CA ILE A 587 -12.67 -3.02 -11.44
C ILE A 587 -12.32 -3.22 -9.96
N GLU A 588 -12.19 -4.45 -9.48
CA GLU A 588 -11.95 -4.72 -8.05
C GLU A 588 -11.07 -5.96 -7.81
N ASN A 589 -10.29 -5.93 -6.72
CA ASN A 589 -9.51 -7.06 -6.19
C ASN A 589 -10.35 -7.98 -5.27
N ASN A 590 -11.59 -8.30 -5.67
CA ASN A 590 -12.42 -9.27 -4.99
C ASN A 590 -13.36 -10.00 -5.98
N TYR A 591 -13.91 -11.14 -5.54
CA TYR A 591 -14.79 -11.97 -6.37
C TYR A 591 -16.21 -11.41 -6.54
N LEU A 592 -16.73 -10.68 -5.55
CA LEU A 592 -18.14 -10.33 -5.48
C LEU A 592 -18.50 -9.01 -6.18
N GLY A 593 -17.51 -8.19 -6.55
CA GLY A 593 -17.72 -6.79 -6.92
C GLY A 593 -18.36 -6.03 -5.76
N GLN A 594 -17.68 -5.99 -4.61
CA GLN A 594 -18.27 -5.48 -3.38
C GLN A 594 -18.62 -3.99 -3.47
N ALA A 595 -17.77 -3.16 -4.07
CA ALA A 595 -18.10 -1.75 -4.30
C ALA A 595 -19.27 -1.62 -5.27
N ALA A 596 -19.32 -2.42 -6.34
CA ALA A 596 -20.48 -2.44 -7.22
C ALA A 596 -21.80 -2.79 -6.50
N ARG A 597 -21.75 -3.68 -5.50
CA ARG A 597 -22.92 -4.00 -4.65
C ARG A 597 -23.31 -2.84 -3.74
N VAL A 598 -22.35 -2.15 -3.14
CA VAL A 598 -22.62 -0.95 -2.33
C VAL A 598 -23.22 0.16 -3.19
N ILE A 599 -22.68 0.41 -4.39
CA ILE A 599 -23.22 1.36 -5.35
C ILE A 599 -24.68 1.01 -5.68
N ALA A 600 -24.98 -0.26 -5.97
CA ALA A 600 -26.34 -0.69 -6.25
C ALA A 600 -27.28 -0.47 -5.05
N MET A 601 -26.82 -0.76 -3.83
CA MET A 601 -27.58 -0.56 -2.60
C MET A 601 -27.90 0.93 -2.35
N GLU A 602 -26.92 1.81 -2.56
CA GLU A 602 -27.02 3.23 -2.22
C GLU A 602 -27.69 4.09 -3.31
N THR A 603 -27.60 3.64 -4.57
CA THR A 603 -28.03 4.44 -5.73
C THR A 603 -29.13 3.78 -6.56
N GLY A 604 -29.33 2.47 -6.43
CA GLY A 604 -30.16 1.66 -7.33
C GLY A 604 -29.52 1.39 -8.71
N TYR A 605 -28.32 1.88 -8.98
CA TYR A 605 -27.62 1.65 -10.25
C TYR A 605 -26.88 0.31 -10.25
N ILE A 606 -27.24 -0.60 -11.16
CA ILE A 606 -26.61 -1.93 -11.27
C ILE A 606 -25.49 -1.87 -12.31
N ILE A 607 -24.24 -2.05 -11.86
CA ILE A 607 -23.09 -2.13 -12.76
C ILE A 607 -23.00 -3.54 -13.37
N LYS A 608 -23.23 -3.60 -14.68
CA LYS A 608 -23.27 -4.84 -15.45
C LYS A 608 -21.87 -5.39 -15.74
N HIS A 609 -20.94 -4.54 -16.16
CA HIS A 609 -19.62 -4.94 -16.64
C HIS A 609 -18.57 -4.87 -15.53
N LYS A 610 -17.81 -5.95 -15.35
CA LYS A 610 -16.79 -6.05 -14.28
C LYS A 610 -15.48 -6.67 -14.76
N ALA A 611 -14.36 -6.24 -14.17
CA ALA A 611 -13.07 -6.90 -14.25
C ALA A 611 -12.55 -7.17 -12.82
N LEU A 612 -12.54 -8.44 -12.44
CA LEU A 612 -12.36 -8.85 -11.05
C LEU A 612 -11.13 -9.73 -10.88
N LYS A 613 -10.37 -9.50 -9.80
CA LYS A 613 -9.16 -10.26 -9.46
C LYS A 613 -9.19 -10.72 -8.00
N TRP A 614 -8.74 -11.94 -7.72
CA TRP A 614 -8.65 -12.45 -6.33
C TRP A 614 -7.47 -13.41 -6.13
N THR A 615 -6.47 -13.35 -7.02
CA THR A 615 -5.28 -14.22 -6.94
C THR A 615 -4.33 -13.82 -5.80
N GLY A 616 -4.57 -12.68 -5.14
CA GLY A 616 -3.65 -12.10 -4.16
C GLY A 616 -2.56 -11.21 -4.77
N ARG A 617 -2.58 -11.03 -6.10
CA ARG A 617 -1.70 -10.14 -6.85
C ARG A 617 -2.46 -8.87 -7.23
N PRO A 618 -1.81 -7.69 -7.21
CA PRO A 618 -2.47 -6.47 -7.64
C PRO A 618 -2.83 -6.53 -9.13
N ILE A 619 -3.90 -5.82 -9.50
CA ILE A 619 -4.26 -5.57 -10.89
C ILE A 619 -3.17 -4.69 -11.54
N THR A 620 -2.71 -5.07 -12.72
CA THR A 620 -1.68 -4.34 -13.46
C THR A 620 -2.28 -3.32 -14.44
N GLU A 621 -1.49 -2.35 -14.88
CA GLU A 621 -1.85 -1.42 -15.98
C GLU A 621 -2.34 -2.20 -17.21
N THR A 622 -1.65 -3.29 -17.57
CA THR A 622 -1.97 -4.13 -18.73
C THR A 622 -3.33 -4.79 -18.60
N GLU A 623 -3.63 -5.40 -17.44
CA GLU A 623 -4.92 -6.04 -17.18
C GLU A 623 -6.09 -5.05 -17.28
N VAL A 624 -5.90 -3.80 -16.84
CA VAL A 624 -6.92 -2.74 -16.99
C VAL A 624 -7.17 -2.45 -18.47
N ILE A 625 -6.11 -2.22 -19.26
CA ILE A 625 -6.22 -1.91 -20.69
C ILE A 625 -6.96 -3.03 -21.42
N GLU A 626 -6.51 -4.28 -21.24
CA GLU A 626 -7.10 -5.44 -21.90
C GLU A 626 -8.57 -5.64 -21.51
N SER A 627 -8.90 -5.40 -20.24
CA SER A 627 -10.29 -5.50 -19.76
C SER A 627 -11.19 -4.46 -20.40
N VAL A 628 -10.75 -3.20 -20.43
CA VAL A 628 -11.53 -2.11 -21.04
C VAL A 628 -11.73 -2.36 -22.53
N GLU A 629 -10.66 -2.73 -23.26
CA GLU A 629 -10.75 -3.02 -24.69
C GLU A 629 -11.70 -4.18 -24.98
N LYS A 630 -11.59 -5.27 -24.21
CA LYS A 630 -12.42 -6.46 -24.40
C LYS A 630 -13.89 -6.16 -24.10
N ILE A 631 -14.18 -5.49 -23.00
CA ILE A 631 -15.57 -5.12 -22.65
C ILE A 631 -16.14 -4.15 -23.70
N ALA A 632 -15.38 -3.13 -24.12
CA ALA A 632 -15.84 -2.14 -25.08
C ALA A 632 -16.11 -2.75 -26.47
N ARG A 633 -15.33 -3.75 -26.90
CA ARG A 633 -15.49 -4.40 -28.22
C ARG A 633 -16.51 -5.53 -28.22
N GLU A 634 -16.51 -6.36 -27.17
CA GLU A 634 -17.26 -7.62 -27.15
C GLU A 634 -18.49 -7.58 -26.21
N GLY A 635 -18.63 -6.56 -25.36
CA GLY A 635 -19.75 -6.44 -24.43
C GLY A 635 -19.76 -7.47 -23.30
N VAL A 636 -18.60 -8.03 -22.96
CA VAL A 636 -18.44 -9.05 -21.91
C VAL A 636 -18.92 -8.53 -20.56
N GLU A 637 -19.76 -9.30 -19.85
CA GLU A 637 -20.29 -8.90 -18.55
C GLU A 637 -19.25 -8.99 -17.43
N THR A 638 -18.41 -10.01 -17.43
CA THR A 638 -17.39 -10.16 -16.38
C THR A 638 -16.12 -10.79 -16.92
N ILE A 639 -14.99 -10.17 -16.62
CA ILE A 639 -13.65 -10.67 -16.88
C ILE A 639 -13.01 -11.05 -15.55
N TYR A 640 -12.37 -12.22 -15.51
CA TYR A 640 -11.63 -12.70 -14.35
C TYR A 640 -10.13 -12.67 -14.63
N LEU A 641 -9.45 -11.81 -13.89
CA LEU A 641 -8.03 -11.50 -14.04
C LEU A 641 -7.17 -12.50 -13.26
N LYS A 642 -5.99 -12.81 -13.80
CA LYS A 642 -5.13 -13.88 -13.28
C LYS A 642 -3.64 -13.58 -13.31
N ASP A 643 -3.20 -12.42 -13.80
CA ASP A 643 -1.76 -12.18 -13.97
C ASP A 643 -1.02 -12.13 -12.63
N GLY A 644 0.24 -12.52 -12.66
CA GLY A 644 1.16 -12.52 -11.53
C GLY A 644 1.55 -13.95 -11.10
N LYS A 645 2.78 -14.06 -10.58
CA LYS A 645 3.41 -15.32 -10.14
C LYS A 645 3.58 -15.38 -8.64
#